data_AF-A0A957NPJ7-F1
#
_entry.id   AF-A0A957NPJ7-F1
#
_cell.length_a   1.000
_cell.length_b   1.000
_cell.length_c   1.000
_cell.angle_alpha   90.00
_cell.angle_beta   90.00
_cell.angle_gamma   90.00
#
_symmetry.space_group_name_H-M   'P 1'
#
loop_
_entity.id
_entity.type
_entity.pdbx_description
1 polymer ?
#
loop_
_entity_poly.entity_id
_entity_poly.type
_entity_poly.pdbx_seq_one_letter_code
_entity_poly.pdbx_strand_id
1 'polypeptide(L)'
;MQVPIRWSISIFVLIAVAGLGWWTYGADTAHASLNGRIGFSGNPATNSGQTCTTCHATGAAVPTVTINGPASVAAGSTNLYTLLISGGPAVTGGLNVSVSDERGVLTPGGPDTQTLLGELTHSAPKAFSGNQLAFEFTWTAPSYNDTVTFYAAGNSSDGQQSLTGDGIGQTTLNVQVTGGNGGPPTVSPTPPPATLKLSPVVSGLTQPVDIQNAGDDRLFVLEKAGHIRIIQNGALLGTDFANLTDRVTAGGGNAETGLLGLAFHPDYQNNGYFYVNYTTSKPAGTPLRTRISRFSVSSANPNLADLSSELVLMEYNQPFSNHNGGQLQFGPDGYLYISSGDGGDAGDPQGNGQKLTVLLGKILRIDVDNNGGGAPDCSTATGANYRIPADNPFVDGAGGNCDEIWDTGLRNPWRFSFDRLTHDMWIGDVGQNRFEEIDFAPASSTGGKNYGWRCYEGNTAYNTTGCAAASTYDAPLYAYDRSQGDCSLTAGYVYRGSAFPALNGHFFFSDFCNSQIRSISGAPDNVVVTAWNYAAPGNNSSPASFGQDQNGELYVAYLTGGIYRIESVSANTPTPTNTVAPTNTPAPTNTSTVQPTATHTPTATSTATNTAAPTSTATSAPPTPTLTPTATPTGAILRVGSTAVAPGSAISLTLPVDLINLPAAPKLGAVTVEIAYDAAALTATDCVEAAQGAFDTLLCNIAEAGMVRVSAIS
;
A
#
# COMPACT_ATOMS: atom_id res chain seq x y z
N MET A 1 -31.22 11.74 61.39
CA MET A 1 -30.74 10.94 60.25
C MET A 1 -30.62 11.90 59.07
N GLN A 2 -29.42 12.43 58.81
CA GLN A 2 -28.99 13.07 57.56
C GLN A 2 -27.60 13.65 57.81
N VAL A 3 -26.63 13.15 57.05
CA VAL A 3 -25.21 13.52 57.12
C VAL A 3 -25.06 14.89 56.45
N PRO A 4 -24.45 15.90 57.13
CA PRO A 4 -24.23 17.21 56.53
C PRO A 4 -22.96 17.20 55.67
N ILE A 5 -23.11 17.74 54.47
CA ILE A 5 -22.04 18.14 53.55
C ILE A 5 -21.17 19.20 54.24
N ARG A 6 -19.85 19.01 54.27
CA ARG A 6 -18.89 20.05 54.63
C ARG A 6 -17.89 20.28 53.51
N TRP A 7 -18.00 21.46 52.91
CA TRP A 7 -16.95 22.08 52.12
C TRP A 7 -15.77 22.43 53.02
N SER A 8 -14.54 22.22 52.55
CA SER A 8 -13.35 22.76 53.21
C SER A 8 -12.45 23.38 52.14
N ILE A 9 -12.48 24.71 52.13
CA ILE A 9 -11.57 25.60 51.43
C ILE A 9 -10.22 25.53 52.17
N SER A 10 -9.15 25.19 51.47
CA SER A 10 -7.78 25.33 51.98
C SER A 10 -7.10 26.47 51.24
N ILE A 11 -6.87 27.55 51.99
CA ILE A 11 -6.07 28.73 51.65
C ILE A 11 -4.60 28.34 51.76
N PHE A 12 -3.83 28.46 50.67
CA PHE A 12 -2.37 28.36 50.72
C PHE A 12 -1.76 29.75 50.79
N VAL A 13 -1.01 29.97 51.88
CA VAL A 13 -0.19 31.14 52.17
C VAL A 13 1.03 31.13 51.26
N LEU A 14 1.23 32.21 50.50
CA LEU A 14 2.42 32.43 49.68
C LEU A 14 3.60 32.78 50.60
N ILE A 15 4.55 31.86 50.78
CA ILE A 15 5.88 32.17 51.31
C ILE A 15 6.80 32.31 50.10
N ALA A 16 7.19 33.54 49.79
CA ALA A 16 8.20 33.83 48.78
C ALA A 16 9.59 33.41 49.31
N VAL A 17 10.10 32.29 48.82
CA VAL A 17 11.54 31.98 48.88
C VAL A 17 12.11 32.31 47.51
N ALA A 18 12.78 33.46 47.44
CA ALA A 18 13.59 33.83 46.29
C ALA A 18 14.83 32.94 46.26
N GLY A 19 15.10 32.33 45.11
CA GLY A 19 16.35 31.64 44.83
C GLY A 19 16.25 30.12 44.86
N LEU A 20 15.75 29.55 43.77
CA LEU A 20 16.19 28.28 43.16
C LEU A 20 15.55 28.27 41.77
N GLY A 21 16.36 28.56 40.76
CA GLY A 21 15.91 28.55 39.36
C GLY A 21 15.43 27.15 38.99
N TRP A 22 14.16 27.06 38.64
CA TRP A 22 13.60 25.86 38.03
C TRP A 22 14.20 25.75 36.64
N TRP A 23 15.04 24.74 36.42
CA TRP A 23 15.37 24.27 35.08
C TRP A 23 14.08 23.73 34.47
N THR A 24 13.45 24.54 33.62
CA THR A 24 12.53 24.05 32.62
C THR A 24 13.34 23.16 31.69
N TYR A 25 13.01 21.86 31.58
CA TYR A 25 13.40 21.04 30.43
C TYR A 25 12.68 21.61 29.20
N GLY A 26 13.26 22.69 28.65
CA GLY A 26 12.99 23.10 27.28
C GLY A 26 13.61 22.09 26.33
N ALA A 27 13.20 22.15 25.07
CA ALA A 27 13.85 21.46 23.96
C ALA A 27 15.27 22.00 23.73
N ASP A 28 16.16 21.81 24.71
CA ASP A 28 17.54 22.24 24.66
C ASP A 28 18.27 21.38 23.63
N THR A 29 18.66 22.08 22.56
CA THR A 29 19.49 21.67 21.43
C THR A 29 20.45 20.54 21.79
N ALA A 30 20.43 19.47 21.00
CA ALA A 30 21.29 18.31 21.15
C ALA A 30 22.78 18.70 21.13
N HIS A 31 23.43 18.66 22.29
CA HIS A 31 24.88 18.81 22.38
C HIS A 31 25.56 17.47 22.03
N ALA A 32 26.58 17.53 21.19
CA ALA A 32 27.40 16.39 20.79
C ALA A 32 28.33 15.83 21.90
N SER A 33 28.24 16.40 23.10
CA SER A 33 28.93 16.00 24.32
C SER A 33 28.03 15.26 25.31
N LEU A 34 26.75 15.06 25.00
CA LEU A 34 25.78 14.41 25.88
C LEU A 34 25.66 12.91 25.59
N ASN A 35 25.62 12.13 26.66
CA ASN A 35 25.45 10.67 26.60
C ASN A 35 24.04 10.29 26.13
N GLY A 36 23.94 9.22 25.34
CA GLY A 36 22.67 8.52 25.09
C GLY A 36 21.62 9.25 24.24
N ARG A 37 22.02 10.00 23.21
CA ARG A 37 21.10 10.67 22.26
C ARG A 37 20.68 9.74 21.11
N ILE A 38 19.55 10.06 20.49
CA ILE A 38 19.05 9.41 19.27
C ILE A 38 20.02 9.70 18.12
N GLY A 39 20.28 8.67 17.32
CA GLY A 39 21.18 8.77 16.19
C GLY A 39 20.55 9.29 14.93
N PHE A 40 21.28 10.12 14.18
CA PHE A 40 20.89 10.62 12.87
C PHE A 40 21.97 10.30 11.84
N SER A 41 21.88 9.11 11.24
CA SER A 41 22.83 8.61 10.24
C SER A 41 22.75 9.27 8.86
N GLY A 42 21.66 9.97 8.56
CA GLY A 42 21.38 10.52 7.23
C GLY A 42 20.73 9.52 6.26
N ASN A 43 20.27 8.38 6.77
CA ASN A 43 19.51 7.41 5.99
C ASN A 43 18.09 7.93 5.72
N PRO A 44 17.64 8.01 4.46
CA PRO A 44 16.29 8.47 4.13
C PRO A 44 15.18 7.66 4.81
N ALA A 45 15.41 6.37 5.04
CA ALA A 45 14.45 5.44 5.63
C ALA A 45 14.40 5.48 7.18
N THR A 46 15.39 6.10 7.83
CA THR A 46 15.41 6.26 9.29
C THR A 46 15.58 7.74 9.65
N ASN A 47 14.62 8.31 10.38
CA ASN A 47 14.62 9.74 10.74
C ASN A 47 14.56 10.70 9.53
N SER A 48 13.86 10.32 8.45
CA SER A 48 13.61 11.15 7.26
C SER A 48 14.88 11.73 6.60
N GLY A 49 16.01 11.00 6.63
CA GLY A 49 17.28 11.45 6.04
C GLY A 49 17.97 12.56 6.83
N GLN A 50 17.50 12.87 8.04
CA GLN A 50 18.10 13.91 8.85
C GLN A 50 19.50 13.49 9.33
N THR A 51 20.32 14.51 9.56
CA THR A 51 21.56 14.40 10.32
C THR A 51 21.55 15.41 11.44
N CYS A 52 22.44 15.26 12.42
CA CYS A 52 22.55 16.15 13.59
C CYS A 52 23.09 17.56 13.20
N THR A 53 22.64 18.16 12.10
CA THR A 53 23.05 19.49 11.63
C THR A 53 22.58 20.61 12.57
N THR A 54 21.51 20.38 13.33
CA THR A 54 21.03 21.29 14.39
C THR A 54 21.80 21.15 15.72
N CYS A 55 22.66 20.14 15.83
CA CYS A 55 23.51 19.86 16.99
C CYS A 55 24.87 20.58 16.94
N HIS A 56 25.15 21.28 15.82
CA HIS A 56 26.42 21.93 15.56
C HIS A 56 26.19 23.29 14.88
N ALA A 57 26.83 24.35 15.36
CA ALA A 57 26.74 25.67 14.75
C ALA A 57 27.79 25.86 13.65
N THR A 58 27.43 26.56 12.58
CA THR A 58 28.31 26.83 11.43
C THR A 58 29.60 27.56 11.83
N GLY A 59 30.78 27.03 11.45
CA GLY A 59 32.06 27.73 11.62
C GLY A 59 33.30 26.84 11.81
N ALA A 60 33.12 25.55 12.13
CA ALA A 60 34.24 24.61 12.30
C ALA A 60 34.65 23.93 10.99
N ALA A 61 35.87 23.40 10.95
CA ALA A 61 36.32 22.56 9.85
C ALA A 61 35.52 21.24 9.81
N VAL A 62 34.98 20.91 8.65
CA VAL A 62 34.22 19.66 8.42
C VAL A 62 35.17 18.45 8.57
N PRO A 63 34.90 17.50 9.48
CA PRO A 63 35.71 16.29 9.58
C PRO A 63 35.46 15.38 8.38
N THR A 64 36.46 14.60 8.01
CA THR A 64 36.32 13.51 7.05
C THR A 64 35.81 12.27 7.77
N VAL A 65 34.70 11.70 7.31
CA VAL A 65 34.09 10.47 7.84
C VAL A 65 34.17 9.38 6.79
N THR A 66 34.62 8.18 7.18
CA THR A 66 34.75 7.01 6.28
C THR A 66 34.33 5.74 7.00
N ILE A 67 33.70 4.81 6.29
CA ILE A 67 33.46 3.44 6.77
C ILE A 67 34.49 2.54 6.10
N ASN A 68 35.28 1.83 6.91
CA ASN A 68 36.23 0.84 6.46
C ASN A 68 35.72 -0.56 6.80
N GLY A 69 35.72 -1.46 5.82
CA GLY A 69 35.31 -2.85 5.98
C GLY A 69 35.22 -3.54 4.62
N PRO A 70 34.80 -4.82 4.59
CA PRO A 70 34.65 -5.54 3.35
C PRO A 70 33.52 -4.94 2.49
N ALA A 71 33.84 -4.65 1.23
CA ALA A 71 32.86 -4.20 0.23
C ALA A 71 32.01 -5.35 -0.34
N SER A 72 32.39 -6.60 -0.05
CA SER A 72 31.59 -7.78 -0.35
C SER A 72 31.74 -8.84 0.73
N VAL A 73 30.64 -9.45 1.13
CA VAL A 73 30.55 -10.41 2.23
C VAL A 73 29.67 -11.61 1.87
N ALA A 74 29.78 -12.69 2.64
CA ALA A 74 28.89 -13.82 2.51
C ALA A 74 27.54 -13.56 3.20
N ALA A 75 26.45 -14.08 2.66
CA ALA A 75 25.14 -14.03 3.28
C ALA A 75 25.15 -14.69 4.67
N GLY A 76 24.50 -14.04 5.64
CA GLY A 76 24.46 -14.46 7.05
C GLY A 76 25.79 -14.31 7.80
N SER A 77 26.86 -13.80 7.16
CA SER A 77 28.16 -13.65 7.82
C SER A 77 28.23 -12.36 8.64
N THR A 78 28.86 -12.46 9.81
CA THR A 78 29.19 -11.30 10.66
C THR A 78 30.56 -10.76 10.29
N ASN A 79 30.64 -9.47 9.97
CA ASN A 79 31.86 -8.82 9.49
C ASN A 79 32.16 -7.58 10.33
N LEU A 80 33.45 -7.30 10.53
CA LEU A 80 33.93 -6.13 11.25
C LEU A 80 34.00 -4.91 10.32
N TYR A 81 33.46 -3.79 10.79
CA TYR A 81 33.56 -2.48 10.17
C TYR A 81 34.10 -1.46 11.17
N THR A 82 34.69 -0.40 10.65
CA THR A 82 35.20 0.71 11.44
C THR A 82 34.77 2.02 10.82
N LEU A 83 34.04 2.85 11.58
CA LEU A 83 33.84 4.24 11.22
C LEU A 83 35.04 5.06 11.69
N LEU A 84 35.73 5.72 10.77
CA LEU A 84 36.86 6.60 11.05
C LEU A 84 36.46 8.06 10.81
N ILE A 85 36.69 8.89 11.82
CA ILE A 85 36.50 10.34 11.79
C ILE A 85 37.88 10.99 11.90
N SER A 86 38.18 11.94 11.03
CA SER A 86 39.47 12.63 11.01
C SER A 86 39.35 14.12 10.70
N GLY A 87 40.21 14.94 11.33
CA GLY A 87 40.13 16.39 11.20
C GLY A 87 39.00 17.01 12.02
N GLY A 88 38.69 18.27 11.69
CA GLY A 88 37.86 19.12 12.55
C GLY A 88 38.62 19.54 13.82
N PRO A 89 37.88 19.90 14.89
CA PRO A 89 38.46 20.30 16.18
C PRO A 89 39.18 19.18 16.93
N ALA A 90 38.81 17.93 16.69
CA ALA A 90 39.53 16.71 17.07
C ALA A 90 39.85 16.57 18.58
N VAL A 91 38.89 16.91 19.46
CA VAL A 91 38.99 16.62 20.90
C VAL A 91 38.14 15.40 21.25
N THR A 92 36.83 15.45 20.96
CA THR A 92 35.90 14.32 21.16
C THR A 92 34.98 14.17 19.96
N GLY A 93 34.39 12.99 19.77
CA GLY A 93 33.43 12.75 18.69
C GLY A 93 32.47 11.59 18.98
N GLY A 94 31.45 11.48 18.15
CA GLY A 94 30.43 10.44 18.17
C GLY A 94 30.15 9.92 16.75
N LEU A 95 29.39 8.83 16.68
CA LEU A 95 28.96 8.21 15.42
C LEU A 95 27.46 8.03 15.37
N ASN A 96 26.97 7.93 14.14
CA ASN A 96 25.70 7.32 13.78
C ASN A 96 25.88 6.45 12.53
N VAL A 97 25.42 5.20 12.57
CA VAL A 97 25.46 4.28 11.43
C VAL A 97 24.13 3.54 11.33
N SER A 98 23.58 3.46 10.13
CA SER A 98 22.44 2.61 9.81
C SER A 98 22.66 1.91 8.45
N VAL A 99 21.79 0.98 8.12
CA VAL A 99 21.80 0.24 6.85
C VAL A 99 20.44 0.39 6.16
N SER A 100 20.43 0.40 4.82
CA SER A 100 19.21 0.46 4.00
C SER A 100 18.21 -0.62 4.41
N ASP A 101 16.96 -0.24 4.63
CA ASP A 101 15.81 -1.07 5.01
C ASP A 101 16.06 -2.02 6.19
N GLU A 102 16.92 -1.62 7.14
CA GLU A 102 17.27 -2.44 8.32
C GLU A 102 17.82 -3.83 7.93
N ARG A 103 18.48 -3.93 6.77
CA ARG A 103 18.96 -5.21 6.24
C ARG A 103 20.20 -5.70 6.99
N GLY A 104 19.99 -6.74 7.78
CA GLY A 104 21.03 -7.32 8.63
C GLY A 104 21.10 -6.61 9.98
N VAL A 105 22.03 -7.04 10.84
CA VAL A 105 22.06 -6.59 12.24
C VAL A 105 23.37 -5.89 12.55
N LEU A 106 23.29 -4.60 12.90
CA LEU A 106 24.40 -3.81 13.45
C LEU A 106 24.58 -4.13 14.93
N THR A 107 25.80 -4.48 15.32
CA THR A 107 26.16 -4.81 16.71
C THR A 107 27.30 -3.92 17.19
N PRO A 108 27.16 -3.23 18.35
CA PRO A 108 28.20 -2.39 18.92
C PRO A 108 29.52 -3.14 19.15
N GLY A 109 30.65 -2.53 18.81
CA GLY A 109 31.98 -3.15 18.98
C GLY A 109 32.67 -2.83 20.31
N GLY A 110 32.17 -1.85 21.07
CA GLY A 110 32.80 -1.44 22.33
C GLY A 110 31.85 -0.71 23.30
N PRO A 111 32.33 -0.37 24.51
CA PRO A 111 31.49 0.23 25.56
C PRO A 111 30.99 1.63 25.21
N ASP A 112 31.67 2.32 24.29
CA ASP A 112 31.35 3.68 23.83
C ASP A 112 30.29 3.69 22.71
N THR A 113 29.75 2.52 22.35
CA THR A 113 28.75 2.35 21.28
C THR A 113 27.55 1.57 21.80
N GLN A 114 26.37 1.91 21.29
CA GLN A 114 25.11 1.24 21.58
C GLN A 114 24.20 1.27 20.36
N THR A 115 23.19 0.39 20.33
CA THR A 115 22.14 0.46 19.32
C THR A 115 20.91 1.14 19.92
N LEU A 116 20.37 2.12 19.21
CA LEU A 116 19.13 2.82 19.57
C LEU A 116 18.37 3.07 18.27
N LEU A 117 17.09 2.68 18.22
CA LEU A 117 16.24 2.87 17.01
C LEU A 117 16.77 2.21 15.73
N GLY A 118 17.35 1.01 15.85
CA GLY A 118 17.95 0.33 14.69
C GLY A 118 19.24 0.97 14.16
N GLU A 119 19.64 2.13 14.69
CA GLU A 119 20.91 2.78 14.39
C GLU A 119 21.96 2.47 15.46
N LEU A 120 23.19 2.28 15.01
CA LEU A 120 24.34 2.29 15.90
C LEU A 120 24.68 3.75 16.24
N THR A 121 24.77 4.06 17.52
CA THR A 121 25.18 5.37 18.03
C THR A 121 26.22 5.24 19.13
N HIS A 122 26.74 6.37 19.60
CA HIS A 122 27.67 6.41 20.72
C HIS A 122 26.90 6.45 22.05
N SER A 123 27.37 5.69 23.04
CA SER A 123 26.84 5.75 24.41
C SER A 123 27.45 6.93 25.20
N ALA A 124 28.69 7.31 24.85
CA ALA A 124 29.40 8.48 25.36
C ALA A 124 30.36 9.05 24.29
N PRO A 125 30.70 10.35 24.34
CA PRO A 125 31.69 10.93 23.44
C PRO A 125 33.05 10.25 23.59
N LYS A 126 33.68 9.90 22.47
CA LYS A 126 34.98 9.23 22.47
C LYS A 126 36.09 10.21 22.12
N ALA A 127 37.21 10.15 22.85
CA ALA A 127 38.35 11.05 22.66
C ALA A 127 39.13 10.72 21.38
N PHE A 128 39.59 11.76 20.68
CA PHE A 128 40.49 11.61 19.54
C PHE A 128 41.88 11.16 20.00
N SER A 129 42.53 10.32 19.20
CA SER A 129 43.94 9.96 19.33
C SER A 129 44.73 10.67 18.22
N GLY A 130 45.30 11.84 18.55
CA GLY A 130 45.86 12.73 17.54
C GLY A 130 44.75 13.38 16.72
N ASN A 131 44.77 13.21 15.39
CA ASN A 131 43.77 13.79 14.49
C ASN A 131 42.69 12.77 14.03
N GLN A 132 42.58 11.63 14.72
CA GLN A 132 41.69 10.54 14.33
C GLN A 132 40.93 9.95 15.51
N LEU A 133 39.72 9.49 15.22
CA LEU A 133 38.82 8.77 16.10
C LEU A 133 38.20 7.60 15.33
N ALA A 134 38.14 6.42 15.94
CA ALA A 134 37.60 5.22 15.31
C ALA A 134 36.55 4.54 16.19
N PHE A 135 35.46 4.08 15.58
CA PHE A 135 34.43 3.26 16.21
C PHE A 135 34.32 1.93 15.47
N GLU A 136 34.60 0.85 16.17
CA GLU A 136 34.42 -0.50 15.65
C GLU A 136 33.00 -0.99 15.90
N PHE A 137 32.46 -1.73 14.94
CA PHE A 137 31.18 -2.39 15.05
C PHE A 137 31.14 -3.58 14.11
N THR A 138 30.24 -4.52 14.38
CA THR A 138 30.02 -5.65 13.48
C THR A 138 28.68 -5.52 12.79
N TRP A 139 28.61 -6.03 11.57
CA TRP A 139 27.36 -6.17 10.82
C TRP A 139 27.20 -7.63 10.42
N THR A 140 26.06 -8.21 10.81
CA THR A 140 25.65 -9.52 10.32
C THR A 140 24.80 -9.33 9.08
N ALA A 141 25.34 -9.75 7.94
CA ALA A 141 24.68 -9.61 6.64
C ALA A 141 23.37 -10.41 6.58
N PRO A 142 22.38 -9.98 5.78
CA PRO A 142 21.19 -10.77 5.52
C PRO A 142 21.54 -12.15 4.95
N SER A 143 20.65 -13.12 5.09
CA SER A 143 20.82 -14.52 4.63
C SER A 143 20.66 -14.71 3.12
N TYR A 144 20.51 -13.61 2.37
CA TYR A 144 20.24 -13.57 0.93
C TYR A 144 21.21 -12.62 0.21
N ASN A 145 21.34 -12.76 -1.12
CA ASN A 145 22.22 -11.89 -1.92
C ASN A 145 21.65 -10.47 -1.99
N ASP A 146 22.47 -9.43 -1.89
CA ASP A 146 21.94 -8.06 -1.88
C ASP A 146 23.01 -7.00 -2.13
N THR A 147 22.59 -5.77 -2.43
CA THR A 147 23.42 -4.57 -2.27
C THR A 147 22.86 -3.76 -1.10
N VAL A 148 23.57 -3.78 0.03
CA VAL A 148 23.16 -3.02 1.22
C VAL A 148 23.96 -1.72 1.29
N THR A 149 23.27 -0.60 1.44
CA THR A 149 23.90 0.71 1.61
C THR A 149 24.01 1.03 3.10
N PHE A 150 25.22 1.29 3.56
CA PHE A 150 25.46 1.86 4.88
C PHE A 150 25.37 3.37 4.78
N TYR A 151 24.64 3.99 5.69
CA TYR A 151 24.62 5.43 5.88
C TYR A 151 25.31 5.74 7.19
N ALA A 152 26.23 6.70 7.18
CA ALA A 152 26.88 7.09 8.42
C ALA A 152 27.18 8.58 8.51
N ALA A 153 27.09 9.08 9.74
CA ALA A 153 27.49 10.40 10.13
C ALA A 153 28.46 10.32 11.31
N GLY A 154 29.34 11.32 11.42
CA GLY A 154 30.27 11.45 12.53
C GLY A 154 30.62 12.90 12.80
N ASN A 155 30.84 13.23 14.07
CA ASN A 155 31.18 14.59 14.49
C ASN A 155 32.58 14.68 15.13
N SER A 156 33.14 15.87 15.07
CA SER A 156 34.42 16.26 15.66
C SER A 156 34.18 17.54 16.47
N SER A 157 34.36 17.47 17.79
CA SER A 157 34.07 18.54 18.74
C SER A 157 35.32 19.05 19.42
N ASP A 158 35.29 20.32 19.85
CA ASP A 158 36.37 21.01 20.57
C ASP A 158 36.34 20.78 22.09
N GLY A 159 35.35 20.03 22.59
CA GLY A 159 35.20 19.69 24.01
C GLY A 159 34.65 20.80 24.89
N GLN A 160 34.25 21.95 24.34
CA GLN A 160 33.69 23.09 25.09
C GLN A 160 32.25 22.87 25.56
N GLN A 161 31.66 21.69 25.30
CA GLN A 161 30.26 21.38 25.54
C GLN A 161 29.32 22.47 24.98
N SER A 162 29.68 23.08 23.85
CA SER A 162 28.89 24.09 23.14
C SER A 162 28.72 23.65 21.69
N LEU A 163 27.65 24.08 21.01
CA LEU A 163 27.45 23.75 19.59
C LEU A 163 28.43 24.52 18.68
N THR A 164 28.99 25.62 19.17
CA THR A 164 29.93 26.46 18.43
C THR A 164 31.30 25.82 18.44
N GLY A 165 31.89 25.69 17.26
CA GLY A 165 33.24 25.14 17.12
C GLY A 165 33.28 23.65 16.77
N ASP A 166 32.14 22.96 16.67
CA ASP A 166 32.06 21.56 16.28
C ASP A 166 31.78 21.36 14.76
N GLY A 167 32.28 20.27 14.19
CA GLY A 167 32.06 19.90 12.79
C GLY A 167 31.43 18.52 12.62
N ILE A 168 30.61 18.35 11.57
CA ILE A 168 29.94 17.09 11.21
C ILE A 168 30.30 16.67 9.78
N GLY A 169 30.51 15.38 9.57
CA GLY A 169 30.72 14.79 8.25
C GLY A 169 29.85 13.54 8.05
N GLN A 170 29.70 13.13 6.79
CA GLN A 170 28.85 12.01 6.39
C GLN A 170 29.54 11.14 5.35
N THR A 171 29.10 9.90 5.22
CA THR A 171 29.56 8.97 4.20
C THR A 171 28.54 7.87 3.95
N THR A 172 28.69 7.18 2.82
CA THR A 172 27.96 5.95 2.52
C THR A 172 28.91 4.86 2.04
N LEU A 173 28.54 3.60 2.27
CA LEU A 173 29.27 2.44 1.75
C LEU A 173 28.30 1.38 1.24
N ASN A 174 28.41 1.01 -0.04
CA ASN A 174 27.65 -0.10 -0.60
C ASN A 174 28.40 -1.41 -0.36
N VAL A 175 27.72 -2.39 0.23
CA VAL A 175 28.26 -3.72 0.51
C VAL A 175 27.49 -4.78 -0.29
N GLN A 176 28.21 -5.60 -1.05
CA GLN A 176 27.66 -6.70 -1.83
C GLN A 176 27.57 -7.98 -0.99
N VAL A 177 26.36 -8.45 -0.71
CA VAL A 177 26.10 -9.73 -0.03
C VAL A 177 25.96 -10.84 -1.06
N THR A 178 26.71 -11.92 -0.90
CA THR A 178 26.81 -13.03 -1.88
C THR A 178 26.72 -14.40 -1.21
N GLY A 179 26.33 -15.44 -1.95
CA GLY A 179 26.26 -16.82 -1.42
C GLY A 179 25.02 -17.16 -0.60
N GLY A 180 24.01 -16.29 -0.59
CA GLY A 180 22.68 -16.53 0.00
C GLY A 180 21.67 -17.10 -1.00
N ASN A 181 20.57 -17.66 -0.50
CA ASN A 181 19.50 -18.22 -1.32
C ASN A 181 18.65 -17.11 -1.94
N GLY A 182 19.03 -16.61 -3.11
CA GLY A 182 18.24 -15.65 -3.89
C GLY A 182 18.04 -14.31 -3.19
N GLY A 183 18.64 -13.24 -3.72
CA GLY A 183 18.38 -11.91 -3.20
C GLY A 183 16.92 -11.48 -3.34
N PRO A 184 16.49 -10.39 -2.67
CA PRO A 184 15.46 -9.55 -3.22
C PRO A 184 15.76 -9.33 -4.70
N PRO A 185 14.85 -9.72 -5.62
CA PRO A 185 15.09 -9.55 -7.02
C PRO A 185 15.35 -8.07 -7.25
N THR A 186 16.52 -7.76 -7.81
CA THR A 186 16.71 -6.55 -8.59
C THR A 186 15.65 -6.58 -9.69
N VAL A 187 14.58 -5.79 -9.49
CA VAL A 187 13.60 -5.28 -10.46
C VAL A 187 12.87 -6.26 -11.41
N SER A 188 13.05 -7.58 -11.30
CA SER A 188 12.19 -8.53 -12.01
C SER A 188 11.89 -9.74 -11.13
N PRO A 189 10.64 -9.90 -10.67
CA PRO A 189 10.25 -11.05 -9.85
C PRO A 189 10.46 -12.35 -10.63
N THR A 190 10.95 -13.38 -9.94
CA THR A 190 10.94 -14.75 -10.49
C THR A 190 9.52 -15.15 -10.85
N PRO A 191 9.31 -16.03 -11.86
CA PRO A 191 7.97 -16.55 -12.14
C PRO A 191 7.31 -17.05 -10.85
N PRO A 192 6.03 -16.73 -10.62
CA PRO A 192 5.35 -17.13 -9.40
C PRO A 192 5.30 -18.66 -9.31
N PRO A 193 5.25 -19.24 -8.10
CA PRO A 193 5.21 -20.68 -7.95
C PRO A 193 3.95 -21.27 -8.58
N ALA A 194 4.08 -22.45 -9.18
CA ALA A 194 2.96 -23.17 -9.79
C ALA A 194 1.83 -23.45 -8.79
N THR A 195 2.17 -23.59 -7.52
CA THR A 195 1.22 -23.87 -6.45
C THR A 195 1.56 -23.00 -5.25
N LEU A 196 0.51 -22.40 -4.70
CA LEU A 196 0.53 -21.63 -3.48
C LEU A 196 -0.22 -22.45 -2.41
N LYS A 197 0.19 -22.31 -1.15
CA LYS A 197 -0.45 -22.98 -0.01
C LYS A 197 -0.84 -21.94 1.03
N LEU A 198 -2.07 -22.04 1.54
CA LEU A 198 -2.54 -21.29 2.69
C LEU A 198 -2.44 -22.18 3.93
N SER A 199 -1.46 -21.91 4.79
CA SER A 199 -1.28 -22.64 6.05
C SER A 199 -2.07 -21.97 7.16
N PRO A 200 -3.00 -22.66 7.85
CA PRO A 200 -3.75 -22.08 8.96
C PRO A 200 -2.80 -21.70 10.10
N VAL A 201 -2.99 -20.51 10.65
CA VAL A 201 -2.24 -20.00 11.81
C VAL A 201 -3.14 -20.04 13.05
N VAL A 202 -4.26 -19.33 13.00
CA VAL A 202 -5.28 -19.32 14.06
C VAL A 202 -6.69 -19.27 13.47
N SER A 203 -7.68 -19.59 14.30
CA SER A 203 -9.10 -19.44 14.03
C SER A 203 -9.81 -18.87 15.26
N GLY A 204 -11.09 -18.49 15.12
CA GLY A 204 -11.92 -18.03 16.23
C GLY A 204 -11.90 -16.51 16.45
N LEU A 205 -11.36 -15.76 15.48
CA LEU A 205 -11.57 -14.31 15.40
C LEU A 205 -12.98 -14.01 14.89
N THR A 206 -13.45 -12.80 15.12
CA THR A 206 -14.78 -12.31 14.71
C THR A 206 -14.60 -11.16 13.74
N GLN A 207 -14.88 -11.39 12.44
CA GLN A 207 -14.75 -10.37 11.39
C GLN A 207 -13.39 -9.64 11.45
N PRO A 208 -12.27 -10.38 11.32
CA PRO A 208 -10.96 -9.74 11.25
C PRO A 208 -10.85 -8.93 9.96
N VAL A 209 -10.41 -7.68 10.08
CA VAL A 209 -10.36 -6.73 8.97
C VAL A 209 -8.97 -6.15 8.75
N ASP A 210 -8.00 -6.35 9.64
CA ASP A 210 -6.63 -5.85 9.46
C ASP A 210 -5.64 -6.74 10.24
N ILE A 211 -4.39 -6.82 9.77
CA ILE A 211 -3.29 -7.54 10.42
C ILE A 211 -2.03 -6.69 10.32
N GLN A 212 -1.46 -6.32 11.46
CA GLN A 212 -0.26 -5.50 11.56
C GLN A 212 0.79 -6.13 12.48
N ASN A 213 2.05 -5.71 12.36
CA ASN A 213 3.09 -6.01 13.34
C ASN A 213 3.63 -4.71 13.94
N ALA A 214 4.22 -4.80 15.13
CA ALA A 214 4.76 -3.65 15.84
C ALA A 214 6.30 -3.57 15.77
N GLY A 215 6.90 -4.14 14.71
CA GLY A 215 8.36 -4.34 14.61
C GLY A 215 8.89 -5.41 15.57
N ASP A 216 8.03 -6.34 15.99
CA ASP A 216 8.37 -7.51 16.79
C ASP A 216 7.61 -8.76 16.29
N ASP A 217 7.79 -9.89 16.96
CA ASP A 217 7.23 -11.20 16.54
C ASP A 217 5.70 -11.32 16.69
N ARG A 218 5.00 -10.29 17.19
CA ARG A 218 3.55 -10.32 17.40
C ARG A 218 2.83 -9.82 16.15
N LEU A 219 1.72 -10.48 15.83
CA LEU A 219 0.72 -9.95 14.91
C LEU A 219 -0.47 -9.40 15.71
N PHE A 220 -0.92 -8.21 15.35
CA PHE A 220 -2.07 -7.54 15.90
C PHE A 220 -3.20 -7.58 14.86
N VAL A 221 -4.35 -8.12 15.25
CA VAL A 221 -5.48 -8.32 14.35
C VAL A 221 -6.65 -7.47 14.80
N LEU A 222 -7.17 -6.62 13.91
CA LEU A 222 -8.38 -5.85 14.18
C LEU A 222 -9.61 -6.71 13.94
N GLU A 223 -10.49 -6.79 14.92
CA GLU A 223 -11.87 -7.25 14.75
C GLU A 223 -12.77 -6.03 14.59
N LYS A 224 -13.59 -6.04 13.53
CA LYS A 224 -14.43 -4.89 13.10
C LYS A 224 -15.24 -4.23 14.23
N ALA A 225 -15.67 -5.02 15.22
CA ALA A 225 -16.46 -4.55 16.37
C ALA A 225 -15.69 -3.62 17.34
N GLY A 226 -14.36 -3.56 17.25
CA GLY A 226 -13.52 -2.70 18.08
C GLY A 226 -12.53 -3.44 18.97
N HIS A 227 -12.16 -4.68 18.66
CA HIS A 227 -11.13 -5.40 19.40
C HIS A 227 -9.82 -5.43 18.62
N ILE A 228 -8.69 -5.31 19.34
CA ILE A 228 -7.36 -5.58 18.80
C ILE A 228 -6.84 -6.84 19.49
N ARG A 229 -6.63 -7.90 18.72
CA ARG A 229 -6.21 -9.22 19.21
C ARG A 229 -4.74 -9.44 18.93
N ILE A 230 -4.07 -10.26 19.73
CA ILE A 230 -2.65 -10.60 19.54
C ILE A 230 -2.53 -12.06 19.14
N ILE A 231 -1.79 -12.33 18.06
CA ILE A 231 -1.24 -13.64 17.74
C ILE A 231 0.24 -13.59 18.07
N GLN A 232 0.70 -14.52 18.90
CA GLN A 232 2.10 -14.66 19.28
C GLN A 232 2.46 -16.14 19.31
N ASN A 233 3.63 -16.50 18.75
CA ASN A 233 4.08 -17.89 18.65
C ASN A 233 3.04 -18.82 17.97
N GLY A 234 2.35 -18.31 16.95
CA GLY A 234 1.31 -19.05 16.22
C GLY A 234 0.02 -19.30 17.00
N ALA A 235 -0.19 -18.64 18.14
CA ALA A 235 -1.39 -18.80 18.96
C ALA A 235 -2.08 -17.46 19.24
N LEU A 236 -3.41 -17.46 19.27
CA LEU A 236 -4.22 -16.32 19.67
C LEU A 236 -4.16 -16.17 21.20
N LEU A 237 -3.79 -14.99 21.68
CA LEU A 237 -3.78 -14.70 23.12
C LEU A 237 -5.22 -14.54 23.64
N GLY A 238 -5.44 -14.97 24.89
CA GLY A 238 -6.76 -14.92 25.53
C GLY A 238 -7.23 -13.53 25.93
N THR A 239 -6.33 -12.55 26.00
CA THR A 239 -6.63 -11.15 26.34
C THR A 239 -6.41 -10.27 25.13
N ASP A 240 -7.33 -9.35 24.88
CA ASP A 240 -7.20 -8.34 23.83
C ASP A 240 -6.08 -7.36 24.16
N PHE A 241 -5.36 -6.92 23.14
CA PHE A 241 -4.48 -5.76 23.28
C PHE A 241 -5.28 -4.51 23.64
N ALA A 242 -6.40 -4.30 22.96
CA ALA A 242 -7.30 -3.18 23.21
C ALA A 242 -8.75 -3.58 22.95
N ASN A 243 -9.67 -3.08 23.78
CA ASN A 243 -11.11 -3.16 23.57
C ASN A 243 -11.68 -1.75 23.48
N LEU A 244 -12.08 -1.35 22.28
CA LEU A 244 -12.62 -0.05 21.91
C LEU A 244 -14.12 -0.10 21.58
N THR A 245 -14.81 -1.18 21.94
CA THR A 245 -16.26 -1.36 21.67
C THR A 245 -17.12 -0.25 22.28
N ASP A 246 -16.63 0.43 23.31
CA ASP A 246 -17.27 1.59 23.94
C ASP A 246 -17.18 2.86 23.07
N ARG A 247 -16.22 2.95 22.14
CA ARG A 247 -15.99 4.09 21.23
C ARG A 247 -16.44 3.84 19.79
N VAL A 248 -16.26 2.60 19.32
CA VAL A 248 -16.51 2.19 17.94
C VAL A 248 -18.01 2.08 17.68
N THR A 249 -18.45 2.47 16.48
CA THR A 249 -19.77 2.16 15.93
C THR A 249 -19.57 1.19 14.78
N ALA A 250 -19.78 -0.10 15.03
CA ALA A 250 -19.71 -1.13 14.00
C ALA A 250 -21.11 -1.51 13.52
N GLY A 251 -21.32 -1.47 12.21
CA GLY A 251 -22.57 -1.89 11.58
C GLY A 251 -22.56 -3.37 11.17
N GLY A 252 -23.74 -3.99 11.16
CA GLY A 252 -23.95 -5.33 10.59
C GLY A 252 -24.33 -5.27 9.10
N GLY A 253 -24.44 -6.44 8.47
CA GLY A 253 -24.81 -6.53 7.05
C GLY A 253 -23.81 -5.82 6.14
N ASN A 254 -24.31 -4.92 5.30
CA ASN A 254 -23.52 -4.21 4.27
C ASN A 254 -22.82 -2.95 4.80
N ALA A 255 -22.97 -2.62 6.09
CA ALA A 255 -22.27 -1.49 6.65
C ALA A 255 -20.77 -1.81 6.74
N GLU A 256 -19.92 -0.90 6.30
CA GLU A 256 -18.46 -1.01 6.36
C GLU A 256 -17.89 -0.34 7.62
N THR A 257 -18.76 0.24 8.47
CA THR A 257 -18.39 0.90 9.72
C THR A 257 -17.78 -0.07 10.75
N GLY A 258 -16.78 0.39 11.50
CA GLY A 258 -16.10 -0.39 12.52
C GLY A 258 -14.75 0.21 12.94
N LEU A 259 -13.89 -0.63 13.51
CA LEU A 259 -12.46 -0.41 13.67
C LEU A 259 -11.76 -0.95 12.42
N LEU A 260 -11.16 -0.06 11.62
CA LEU A 260 -10.85 -0.34 10.20
C LEU A 260 -9.37 -0.23 9.83
N GLY A 261 -8.53 0.38 10.66
CA GLY A 261 -7.09 0.39 10.44
C GLY A 261 -6.29 0.59 11.71
N LEU A 262 -5.08 0.02 11.70
CA LEU A 262 -4.10 0.07 12.77
C LEU A 262 -2.74 0.39 12.15
N ALA A 263 -1.98 1.26 12.80
CA ALA A 263 -0.56 1.44 12.48
C ALA A 263 0.21 1.62 13.78
N PHE A 264 1.39 1.01 13.86
CA PHE A 264 2.34 1.29 14.95
C PHE A 264 3.28 2.40 14.51
N HIS A 265 3.67 3.26 15.45
CA HIS A 265 4.70 4.26 15.18
C HIS A 265 6.00 3.58 14.73
N PRO A 266 6.78 4.15 13.80
CA PRO A 266 8.11 3.61 13.46
C PRO A 266 9.04 3.51 14.69
N ASP A 267 8.86 4.39 15.66
CA ASP A 267 9.53 4.41 16.98
C ASP A 267 8.74 3.70 18.11
N TYR A 268 7.87 2.74 17.76
CA TYR A 268 7.00 2.08 18.74
C TYR A 268 7.77 1.43 19.91
N GLN A 269 8.97 0.89 19.66
CA GLN A 269 9.75 0.24 20.71
C GLN A 269 10.20 1.21 21.81
N ASN A 270 10.28 2.52 21.53
CA ASN A 270 10.63 3.51 22.56
C ASN A 270 9.43 4.34 23.02
N ASN A 271 8.56 4.75 22.11
CA ASN A 271 7.44 5.64 22.44
C ASN A 271 6.13 4.90 22.76
N GLY A 272 6.02 3.63 22.35
CA GLY A 272 4.85 2.80 22.59
C GLY A 272 3.58 3.25 21.88
N TYR A 273 3.66 4.15 20.90
CA TYR A 273 2.51 4.75 20.24
C TYR A 273 1.98 3.91 19.08
N PHE A 274 0.65 3.80 19.03
CA PHE A 274 -0.07 3.20 17.92
C PHE A 274 -1.30 4.02 17.58
N TYR A 275 -1.79 3.87 16.36
CA TYR A 275 -2.81 4.70 15.75
C TYR A 275 -3.93 3.82 15.25
N VAL A 276 -5.17 4.26 15.43
CA VAL A 276 -6.36 3.54 14.98
C VAL A 276 -7.25 4.44 14.16
N ASN A 277 -7.84 3.88 13.11
CA ASN A 277 -8.92 4.48 12.33
C ASN A 277 -10.21 3.72 12.64
N TYR A 278 -11.22 4.43 13.15
CA TYR A 278 -12.52 3.85 13.41
C TYR A 278 -13.65 4.82 13.12
N THR A 279 -14.83 4.28 12.82
CA THR A 279 -16.05 5.08 12.70
C THR A 279 -16.80 5.14 14.01
N THR A 280 -17.40 6.29 14.29
CA THR A 280 -18.15 6.52 15.52
C THR A 280 -19.33 7.47 15.32
N SER A 281 -20.43 7.16 16.01
CA SER A 281 -21.60 8.03 16.17
C SER A 281 -21.85 8.33 17.67
N LYS A 282 -20.80 8.20 18.48
CA LYS A 282 -20.86 8.35 19.95
C LYS A 282 -20.42 9.75 20.40
N PRO A 283 -21.02 10.31 21.46
CA PRO A 283 -22.22 9.80 22.15
C PRO A 283 -23.45 9.81 21.23
N ALA A 284 -24.45 9.00 21.55
CA ALA A 284 -25.64 8.82 20.72
C ALA A 284 -26.26 10.17 20.30
N GLY A 285 -26.64 10.27 19.02
CA GLY A 285 -27.14 11.51 18.42
C GLY A 285 -26.06 12.36 17.76
N THR A 286 -24.79 11.94 17.80
CA THR A 286 -23.72 12.56 17.01
C THR A 286 -23.70 11.94 15.62
N PRO A 287 -23.52 12.73 14.53
CA PRO A 287 -23.36 12.19 13.18
C PRO A 287 -22.24 11.14 13.09
N LEU A 288 -22.40 10.20 12.16
CA LEU A 288 -21.35 9.24 11.84
C LEU A 288 -20.14 10.00 11.30
N ARG A 289 -18.96 9.63 11.80
CA ARG A 289 -17.68 10.22 11.40
C ARG A 289 -16.58 9.18 11.47
N THR A 290 -15.54 9.38 10.67
CA THR A 290 -14.26 8.70 10.87
C THR A 290 -13.46 9.46 11.91
N ARG A 291 -12.78 8.72 12.78
CA ARG A 291 -11.86 9.24 13.78
C ARG A 291 -10.53 8.50 13.70
N ILE A 292 -9.45 9.26 13.65
CA ILE A 292 -8.08 8.78 13.77
C ILE A 292 -7.57 9.19 15.14
N SER A 293 -7.18 8.21 15.96
CA SER A 293 -6.68 8.44 17.32
C SER A 293 -5.33 7.77 17.53
N ARG A 294 -4.44 8.41 18.29
CA ARG A 294 -3.24 7.80 18.87
C ARG A 294 -3.53 7.26 20.25
N PHE A 295 -2.96 6.11 20.59
CA PHE A 295 -2.92 5.51 21.91
C PHE A 295 -1.47 5.12 22.25
N SER A 296 -1.20 4.80 23.51
CA SER A 296 0.06 4.21 23.95
C SER A 296 -0.16 2.81 24.52
N VAL A 297 0.85 1.96 24.37
CA VAL A 297 0.94 0.70 25.11
C VAL A 297 1.01 0.96 26.62
N SER A 298 0.50 0.03 27.41
CA SER A 298 0.62 0.07 28.86
C SER A 298 2.09 -0.05 29.27
N SER A 299 2.54 0.86 30.13
CA SER A 299 3.89 0.81 30.72
C SER A 299 4.12 -0.42 31.61
N ALA A 300 3.05 -1.09 32.05
CA ALA A 300 3.12 -2.27 32.91
C ALA A 300 3.02 -3.59 32.15
N ASN A 301 2.42 -3.59 30.95
CA ASN A 301 2.22 -4.81 30.17
C ASN A 301 2.27 -4.51 28.66
N PRO A 302 3.29 -5.00 27.93
CA PRO A 302 3.43 -4.74 26.50
C PRO A 302 2.31 -5.35 25.65
N ASN A 303 1.53 -6.29 26.19
CA ASN A 303 0.38 -6.91 25.54
C ASN A 303 -0.95 -6.22 25.87
N LEU A 304 -0.94 -5.03 26.48
CA LEU A 304 -2.14 -4.23 26.74
C LEU A 304 -1.93 -2.78 26.32
N ALA A 305 -2.96 -2.16 25.75
CA ALA A 305 -3.02 -0.72 25.54
C ALA A 305 -3.46 0.03 26.80
N ASP A 306 -2.94 1.25 27.00
CA ASP A 306 -3.55 2.22 27.91
C ASP A 306 -4.70 2.94 27.20
N LEU A 307 -5.93 2.50 27.44
CA LEU A 307 -7.10 3.11 26.79
C LEU A 307 -7.37 4.54 27.27
N SER A 308 -6.78 4.99 28.37
CA SER A 308 -6.95 6.36 28.86
C SER A 308 -6.05 7.37 28.14
N SER A 309 -5.06 6.89 27.38
CA SER A 309 -4.08 7.71 26.67
C SER A 309 -4.57 8.25 25.32
N GLU A 310 -5.86 8.10 25.00
CA GLU A 310 -6.40 8.45 23.67
C GLU A 310 -6.14 9.93 23.35
N LEU A 311 -5.46 10.17 22.23
CA LEU A 311 -5.32 11.50 21.63
C LEU A 311 -5.97 11.47 20.24
N VAL A 312 -7.09 12.18 20.09
CA VAL A 312 -7.77 12.32 18.79
C VAL A 312 -6.93 13.22 17.89
N LEU A 313 -6.54 12.71 16.73
CA LEU A 313 -5.75 13.45 15.75
C LEU A 313 -6.65 14.14 14.74
N MET A 314 -7.53 13.37 14.10
CA MET A 314 -8.34 13.81 12.97
C MET A 314 -9.75 13.26 13.08
N GLU A 315 -10.73 14.08 12.70
CA GLU A 315 -12.12 13.67 12.51
C GLU A 315 -12.69 14.29 11.23
N TYR A 316 -13.54 13.54 10.53
CA TYR A 316 -14.35 14.06 9.43
C TYR A 316 -15.63 13.24 9.29
N ASN A 317 -16.70 13.92 8.85
CA ASN A 317 -18.03 13.32 8.77
C ASN A 317 -18.11 12.25 7.68
N GLN A 318 -18.84 11.19 7.97
CA GLN A 318 -19.17 10.11 7.05
C GLN A 318 -20.66 10.23 6.69
N PRO A 319 -20.99 10.55 5.42
CA PRO A 319 -22.37 10.76 5.01
C PRO A 319 -23.16 9.45 4.93
N PHE A 320 -22.50 8.33 4.65
CA PHE A 320 -23.09 6.99 4.61
C PHE A 320 -22.26 5.98 5.40
N SER A 321 -22.81 4.79 5.61
CA SER A 321 -22.19 3.70 6.38
C SER A 321 -21.27 2.80 5.56
N ASN A 322 -20.99 3.16 4.31
CA ASN A 322 -20.11 2.43 3.38
C ASN A 322 -19.12 3.41 2.74
N HIS A 323 -18.10 2.85 2.09
CA HIS A 323 -16.93 3.54 1.56
C HIS A 323 -16.20 4.36 2.62
N ASN A 324 -15.91 3.73 3.75
CA ASN A 324 -15.23 4.40 4.85
C ASN A 324 -13.71 4.35 4.73
N GLY A 325 -13.15 3.57 3.79
CA GLY A 325 -11.71 3.31 3.69
C GLY A 325 -11.19 2.71 5.01
N GLY A 326 -10.07 3.24 5.49
CA GLY A 326 -9.66 3.03 6.87
C GLY A 326 -8.23 2.57 7.06
N GLN A 327 -7.49 2.22 6.01
CA GLN A 327 -6.09 1.80 6.13
C GLN A 327 -5.25 2.93 6.73
N LEU A 328 -4.38 2.56 7.66
CA LEU A 328 -3.33 3.41 8.22
C LEU A 328 -1.99 2.75 7.93
N GLN A 329 -1.02 3.51 7.43
CA GLN A 329 0.34 3.02 7.29
C GLN A 329 1.32 4.18 7.33
N PHE A 330 2.44 4.00 8.03
CA PHE A 330 3.54 4.96 7.94
C PHE A 330 4.28 4.78 6.61
N GLY A 331 4.49 5.89 5.93
CA GLY A 331 5.29 5.96 4.72
C GLY A 331 6.78 5.82 5.00
N PRO A 332 7.60 5.58 3.96
CA PRO A 332 9.06 5.54 4.05
C PRO A 332 9.68 6.88 4.49
N ASP A 333 8.91 7.97 4.39
CA ASP A 333 9.27 9.31 4.80
C ASP A 333 8.98 9.61 6.28
N GLY A 334 8.34 8.67 7.00
CA GLY A 334 8.02 8.78 8.42
C GLY A 334 6.65 9.41 8.71
N TYR A 335 5.87 9.79 7.70
CA TYR A 335 4.54 10.36 7.89
C TYR A 335 3.44 9.30 7.92
N LEU A 336 2.31 9.62 8.56
CA LEU A 336 1.15 8.72 8.60
C LEU A 336 0.28 8.95 7.35
N TYR A 337 0.12 7.90 6.54
CA TYR A 337 -0.79 7.87 5.42
C TYR A 337 -2.13 7.22 5.83
N ILE A 338 -3.22 7.79 5.31
CA ILE A 338 -4.59 7.42 5.69
C ILE A 338 -5.42 7.24 4.42
N SER A 339 -6.07 6.08 4.27
CA SER A 339 -7.06 5.89 3.21
C SER A 339 -8.44 6.35 3.64
N SER A 340 -9.11 7.10 2.78
CA SER A 340 -10.43 7.66 3.03
C SER A 340 -11.32 7.48 1.80
N GLY A 341 -12.39 6.70 1.91
CA GLY A 341 -13.35 6.54 0.82
C GLY A 341 -14.18 7.80 0.58
N ASP A 342 -14.92 7.83 -0.53
CA ASP A 342 -15.74 8.95 -0.98
C ASP A 342 -16.93 9.26 -0.04
N GLY A 343 -17.15 8.42 0.96
CA GLY A 343 -18.18 8.57 1.98
C GLY A 343 -19.47 7.80 1.68
N GLY A 344 -19.54 7.09 0.55
CA GLY A 344 -20.55 6.06 0.30
C GLY A 344 -21.62 6.41 -0.73
N ASP A 345 -22.59 5.50 -0.81
CA ASP A 345 -23.67 5.46 -1.81
C ASP A 345 -23.20 5.28 -3.28
N ALA A 346 -24.12 4.92 -4.16
CA ALA A 346 -23.81 4.61 -5.54
C ALA A 346 -23.43 5.86 -6.34
N GLY A 347 -22.26 5.81 -6.98
CA GLY A 347 -21.80 6.85 -7.90
C GLY A 347 -21.36 8.15 -7.24
N ASP A 348 -20.96 8.11 -5.97
CA ASP A 348 -20.47 9.27 -5.21
C ASP A 348 -21.41 10.48 -5.38
N PRO A 349 -22.62 10.47 -4.81
CA PRO A 349 -23.61 11.52 -5.05
C PRO A 349 -23.10 12.91 -4.64
N GLN A 350 -22.13 12.98 -3.72
CA GLN A 350 -21.53 14.22 -3.27
C GLN A 350 -20.36 14.68 -4.14
N GLY A 351 -19.83 13.85 -5.03
CA GLY A 351 -18.67 14.17 -5.87
C GLY A 351 -17.39 14.36 -5.04
N ASN A 352 -17.31 13.69 -3.90
CA ASN A 352 -16.22 13.81 -2.95
C ASN A 352 -14.88 13.34 -3.52
N GLY A 353 -14.87 12.33 -4.41
CA GLY A 353 -13.64 11.84 -5.05
C GLY A 353 -12.82 12.96 -5.70
N GLN A 354 -13.51 13.92 -6.34
CA GLN A 354 -12.88 15.04 -7.06
C GLN A 354 -12.80 16.35 -6.27
N LYS A 355 -13.49 16.47 -5.13
CA LYS A 355 -13.44 17.70 -4.30
C LYS A 355 -12.14 17.74 -3.49
N LEU A 356 -11.46 18.89 -3.53
CA LEU A 356 -10.28 19.16 -2.73
C LEU A 356 -10.59 19.76 -1.35
N THR A 357 -11.84 20.17 -1.11
CA THR A 357 -12.27 20.82 0.14
C THR A 357 -12.88 19.85 1.15
N VAL A 358 -12.70 18.54 0.94
CA VAL A 358 -13.14 17.47 1.85
C VAL A 358 -12.07 16.38 1.91
N LEU A 359 -12.02 15.67 3.04
CA LEU A 359 -11.09 14.57 3.29
C LEU A 359 -11.54 13.21 2.73
N LEU A 360 -12.65 13.18 1.99
CA LEU A 360 -13.28 11.95 1.45
C LEU A 360 -12.82 11.66 0.02
N GLY A 361 -12.57 10.39 -0.31
CA GLY A 361 -12.13 9.91 -1.61
C GLY A 361 -10.67 10.25 -1.90
N LYS A 362 -9.80 10.01 -0.92
CA LYS A 362 -8.41 10.48 -0.85
C LYS A 362 -7.45 9.44 -0.27
N ILE A 363 -6.18 9.59 -0.61
CA ILE A 363 -5.08 9.27 0.31
C ILE A 363 -4.70 10.57 1.01
N LEU A 364 -4.60 10.54 2.33
CA LEU A 364 -4.15 11.67 3.15
C LEU A 364 -2.76 11.38 3.70
N ARG A 365 -1.98 12.43 4.00
CA ARG A 365 -0.64 12.34 4.59
C ARG A 365 -0.46 13.41 5.66
N ILE A 366 -0.15 13.00 6.89
CA ILE A 366 -0.01 13.91 8.05
C ILE A 366 1.25 13.62 8.87
N ASP A 367 1.77 14.66 9.53
CA ASP A 367 2.85 14.55 10.49
C ASP A 367 2.32 14.44 11.92
N VAL A 368 2.55 13.29 12.56
CA VAL A 368 2.12 12.99 13.93
C VAL A 368 3.19 13.27 14.98
N ASP A 369 4.43 13.50 14.56
CA ASP A 369 5.58 13.84 15.40
C ASP A 369 5.72 15.35 15.62
N ASN A 370 4.95 16.14 14.87
CA ASN A 370 4.87 17.59 15.00
C ASN A 370 6.25 18.25 14.81
N ASN A 371 6.97 17.81 13.78
CA ASN A 371 8.31 18.24 13.41
C ASN A 371 8.33 19.62 12.71
N GLY A 372 7.30 20.44 12.93
CA GLY A 372 7.02 21.67 12.17
C GLY A 372 5.90 21.46 11.15
N GLY A 373 5.65 22.46 10.31
CA GLY A 373 4.61 22.40 9.27
C GLY A 373 3.34 23.20 9.56
N GLY A 374 2.35 23.06 8.67
CA GLY A 374 1.08 23.77 8.73
C GLY A 374 0.17 23.25 9.84
N ALA A 375 -0.77 24.07 10.28
CA ALA A 375 -1.85 23.62 11.16
C ALA A 375 -2.89 22.82 10.34
N PRO A 376 -3.53 21.80 10.94
CA PRO A 376 -4.72 21.16 10.38
C PRO A 376 -5.79 22.15 9.96
N ASP A 377 -6.45 21.92 8.83
CA ASP A 377 -7.42 22.89 8.30
C ASP A 377 -8.78 22.29 7.90
N CYS A 378 -8.83 21.04 7.44
CA CYS A 378 -10.09 20.37 7.09
C CYS A 378 -10.62 19.38 8.15
N SER A 379 -9.79 18.99 9.12
CA SER A 379 -10.24 18.16 10.23
C SER A 379 -11.22 18.89 11.14
N THR A 380 -12.29 18.21 11.55
CA THR A 380 -13.25 18.73 12.55
C THR A 380 -12.79 18.47 13.99
N ALA A 381 -11.67 17.78 14.20
CA ALA A 381 -11.13 17.51 15.53
C ALA A 381 -10.55 18.77 16.17
N THR A 382 -10.77 18.95 17.47
CA THR A 382 -10.20 20.09 18.23
C THR A 382 -8.76 19.81 18.67
N GLY A 383 -7.90 20.83 18.65
CA GLY A 383 -6.60 20.81 19.33
C GLY A 383 -5.36 20.81 18.43
N ALA A 384 -5.53 20.64 17.11
CA ALA A 384 -4.42 20.62 16.14
C ALA A 384 -3.31 19.63 16.55
N ASN A 385 -3.68 18.36 16.75
CA ASN A 385 -2.80 17.33 17.31
C ASN A 385 -1.88 16.64 16.28
N TYR A 386 -1.82 17.16 15.06
CA TYR A 386 -0.90 16.77 14.00
C TYR A 386 -0.47 18.02 13.22
N ARG A 387 0.48 17.88 12.30
CA ARG A 387 0.90 18.93 11.36
C ARG A 387 0.74 18.49 9.92
N ILE A 388 0.64 19.49 9.06
CA ILE A 388 0.65 19.34 7.61
C ILE A 388 2.11 19.36 7.14
N PRO A 389 2.61 18.28 6.51
CA PRO A 389 3.91 18.30 5.83
C PRO A 389 3.94 19.41 4.76
N ALA A 390 5.00 20.22 4.76
CA ALA A 390 5.10 21.38 3.87
C ALA A 390 5.19 21.01 2.37
N ASP A 391 5.54 19.76 2.08
CA ASP A 391 5.64 19.17 0.75
C ASP A 391 4.36 18.43 0.32
N ASN A 392 3.26 18.51 1.08
CA ASN A 392 1.98 18.01 0.60
C ASN A 392 1.54 18.78 -0.67
N PRO A 393 0.99 18.09 -1.68
CA PRO A 393 0.78 18.64 -3.03
C PRO A 393 -0.32 19.70 -3.13
N PHE A 394 -1.21 19.77 -2.15
CA PHE A 394 -2.35 20.69 -2.15
C PHE A 394 -2.24 21.82 -1.12
N VAL A 395 -1.07 21.99 -0.48
CA VAL A 395 -0.86 23.02 0.54
C VAL A 395 -1.09 24.42 -0.04
N ASP A 396 -2.17 25.06 0.37
CA ASP A 396 -2.49 26.44 0.02
C ASP A 396 -2.90 27.31 1.21
N GLY A 397 -2.93 26.71 2.40
CA GLY A 397 -3.20 27.38 3.67
C GLY A 397 -4.69 27.46 3.99
N ALA A 398 -4.99 27.85 5.22
CA ALA A 398 -6.33 27.69 5.80
C ALA A 398 -7.48 28.25 4.93
N GLY A 399 -8.46 27.40 4.65
CA GLY A 399 -9.70 27.76 3.96
C GLY A 399 -9.66 27.59 2.44
N GLY A 400 -8.55 27.07 1.90
CA GLY A 400 -8.42 26.62 0.51
C GLY A 400 -8.74 25.14 0.34
N ASN A 401 -7.81 24.39 -0.24
CA ASN A 401 -7.88 22.93 -0.29
C ASN A 401 -7.62 22.33 1.09
N CYS A 402 -8.05 21.10 1.32
CA CYS A 402 -7.60 20.37 2.49
C CYS A 402 -6.11 20.04 2.33
N ASP A 403 -5.30 20.66 3.18
CA ASP A 403 -3.85 20.56 3.11
C ASP A 403 -3.35 19.13 3.45
N GLU A 404 -4.20 18.28 4.06
CA GLU A 404 -3.90 16.88 4.36
C GLU A 404 -3.86 15.96 3.12
N ILE A 405 -4.38 16.41 1.98
CA ILE A 405 -4.53 15.56 0.80
C ILE A 405 -3.16 15.23 0.21
N TRP A 406 -2.94 13.94 -0.02
CA TRP A 406 -1.83 13.43 -0.82
C TRP A 406 -2.27 13.10 -2.24
N ASP A 407 -3.30 12.25 -2.40
CA ASP A 407 -3.86 11.88 -3.70
C ASP A 407 -5.40 11.95 -3.69
N THR A 408 -5.99 12.01 -4.88
CA THR A 408 -7.41 12.25 -5.11
C THR A 408 -8.04 11.25 -6.08
N GLY A 409 -9.36 11.32 -6.24
CA GLY A 409 -10.07 10.54 -7.26
C GLY A 409 -10.21 9.07 -6.92
N LEU A 410 -10.35 8.73 -5.62
CA LEU A 410 -10.56 7.36 -5.16
C LEU A 410 -12.00 7.16 -4.67
N ARG A 411 -12.51 5.94 -4.82
CA ARG A 411 -13.86 5.54 -4.40
C ARG A 411 -13.89 4.99 -2.99
N ASN A 412 -13.26 3.85 -2.78
CA ASN A 412 -13.12 3.20 -1.49
C ASN A 412 -11.76 2.46 -1.45
N PRO A 413 -10.65 3.19 -1.19
CA PRO A 413 -9.32 2.62 -1.09
C PRO A 413 -9.22 1.77 0.19
N TRP A 414 -9.70 0.53 0.12
CA TRP A 414 -9.88 -0.36 1.28
C TRP A 414 -8.53 -0.68 1.92
N ARG A 415 -7.53 -1.03 1.10
CA ARG A 415 -6.15 -1.27 1.54
C ARG A 415 -5.16 -0.64 0.57
N PHE A 416 -4.07 -0.14 1.13
CA PHE A 416 -2.88 0.26 0.39
C PHE A 416 -1.65 -0.20 1.16
N SER A 417 -0.53 -0.31 0.47
CA SER A 417 0.76 -0.59 1.11
C SER A 417 1.92 0.03 0.35
N PHE A 418 2.99 0.32 1.09
CA PHE A 418 4.29 0.62 0.51
C PHE A 418 5.11 -0.66 0.39
N ASP A 419 5.73 -0.86 -0.77
CA ASP A 419 6.75 -1.89 -0.93
C ASP A 419 7.97 -1.57 -0.05
N ARG A 420 8.36 -2.50 0.83
CA ARG A 420 9.49 -2.32 1.75
C ARG A 420 10.83 -2.11 1.04
N LEU A 421 10.99 -2.58 -0.20
CA LEU A 421 12.23 -2.45 -0.97
C LEU A 421 12.22 -1.24 -1.91
N THR A 422 11.15 -1.07 -2.69
CA THR A 422 11.12 -0.02 -3.71
C THR A 422 10.51 1.28 -3.22
N HIS A 423 9.75 1.21 -2.11
CA HIS A 423 8.94 2.30 -1.57
C HIS A 423 7.79 2.75 -2.47
N ASP A 424 7.48 1.98 -3.51
CA ASP A 424 6.32 2.24 -4.34
C ASP A 424 5.02 2.00 -3.55
N MET A 425 4.02 2.84 -3.80
CA MET A 425 2.70 2.73 -3.20
C MET A 425 1.77 1.96 -4.12
N TRP A 426 1.12 0.95 -3.55
CA TRP A 426 0.08 0.14 -4.19
C TRP A 426 -1.24 0.38 -3.48
N ILE A 427 -2.29 0.69 -4.23
CA ILE A 427 -3.60 1.03 -3.67
C ILE A 427 -4.63 0.10 -4.30
N GLY A 428 -5.42 -0.58 -3.48
CA GLY A 428 -6.62 -1.27 -3.95
C GLY A 428 -7.84 -0.41 -3.74
N ASP A 429 -8.40 0.10 -4.84
CA ASP A 429 -9.63 0.90 -4.83
C ASP A 429 -10.83 0.03 -5.26
N VAL A 430 -11.82 -0.07 -4.38
CA VAL A 430 -13.03 -0.86 -4.63
C VAL A 430 -13.95 -0.07 -5.55
N GLY A 431 -14.17 -0.59 -6.76
CA GLY A 431 -14.98 0.08 -7.77
C GLY A 431 -16.48 -0.05 -7.54
N GLN A 432 -17.27 0.51 -8.46
CA GLN A 432 -18.72 0.67 -8.28
C GLN A 432 -19.49 -0.62 -8.54
N ASN A 433 -19.55 -1.04 -9.81
CA ASN A 433 -20.36 -2.17 -10.27
C ASN A 433 -19.68 -2.99 -11.37
N ARG A 434 -18.69 -2.44 -12.08
CA ARG A 434 -18.14 -3.03 -13.31
C ARG A 434 -16.69 -3.45 -13.14
N PHE A 435 -15.88 -2.60 -12.53
CA PHE A 435 -14.44 -2.83 -12.41
C PHE A 435 -13.99 -2.72 -10.97
N GLU A 436 -12.90 -3.40 -10.67
CA GLU A 436 -12.10 -3.25 -9.46
C GLU A 436 -10.69 -2.81 -9.88
N GLU A 437 -10.00 -2.02 -9.05
CA GLU A 437 -8.84 -1.24 -9.49
C GLU A 437 -7.65 -1.33 -8.54
N ILE A 438 -6.48 -1.60 -9.10
CA ILE A 438 -5.20 -1.47 -8.41
C ILE A 438 -4.48 -0.27 -9.01
N ASP A 439 -4.31 0.77 -8.22
CA ASP A 439 -3.55 1.95 -8.55
C ASP A 439 -2.10 1.87 -8.05
N PHE A 440 -1.23 2.67 -8.65
CA PHE A 440 0.20 2.65 -8.39
C PHE A 440 0.80 4.05 -8.42
N ALA A 441 1.62 4.34 -7.41
CA ALA A 441 2.48 5.51 -7.40
C ALA A 441 3.93 5.07 -7.15
N PRO A 442 4.88 5.39 -8.05
CA PRO A 442 6.28 5.07 -7.81
C PRO A 442 6.80 5.86 -6.61
N ALA A 443 7.87 5.38 -5.97
CA ALA A 443 8.52 6.08 -4.85
C ALA A 443 8.99 7.51 -5.17
N SER A 444 9.20 7.82 -6.46
CA SER A 444 9.54 9.16 -6.93
C SER A 444 8.32 10.10 -7.04
N SER A 445 7.11 9.62 -6.78
CA SER A 445 5.88 10.42 -6.78
C SER A 445 5.95 11.51 -5.72
N THR A 446 5.62 12.74 -6.10
CA THR A 446 5.47 13.88 -5.18
C THR A 446 4.02 14.06 -4.73
N GLY A 447 3.19 13.02 -4.87
CA GLY A 447 1.75 13.09 -4.64
C GLY A 447 1.03 13.91 -5.72
N GLY A 448 -0.25 14.19 -5.48
CA GLY A 448 -1.10 14.99 -6.34
C GLY A 448 -1.75 14.18 -7.46
N LYS A 449 -1.72 12.85 -7.37
CA LYS A 449 -2.37 11.99 -8.35
C LYS A 449 -3.88 12.10 -8.27
N ASN A 450 -4.54 11.90 -9.40
CA ASN A 450 -6.00 11.87 -9.48
C ASN A 450 -6.43 10.60 -10.22
N TYR A 451 -6.83 9.58 -9.47
CA TYR A 451 -7.21 8.26 -9.98
C TYR A 451 -8.59 8.25 -10.65
N GLY A 452 -9.25 9.41 -10.76
CA GLY A 452 -10.33 9.62 -11.71
C GLY A 452 -11.74 9.33 -11.20
N TRP A 453 -11.94 8.70 -10.06
CA TRP A 453 -13.29 8.52 -9.50
C TRP A 453 -13.91 9.87 -9.10
N ARG A 454 -15.16 10.20 -9.46
CA ARG A 454 -16.20 9.38 -10.11
C ARG A 454 -16.32 9.52 -11.63
N CYS A 455 -15.36 10.17 -12.26
CA CYS A 455 -15.36 10.37 -13.72
C CYS A 455 -15.15 9.05 -14.46
N TYR A 456 -14.29 8.19 -13.92
CA TYR A 456 -13.94 6.89 -14.46
C TYR A 456 -14.10 5.79 -13.41
N GLU A 457 -14.44 4.59 -13.89
CA GLU A 457 -14.41 3.33 -13.16
C GLU A 457 -13.57 2.36 -14.02
N GLY A 458 -12.41 2.00 -13.51
CA GLY A 458 -11.30 1.47 -14.27
C GLY A 458 -10.88 2.47 -15.35
N ASN A 459 -10.64 1.94 -16.54
CA ASN A 459 -10.38 2.76 -17.72
C ASN A 459 -11.66 3.21 -18.45
N THR A 460 -12.85 3.03 -17.85
CA THR A 460 -14.14 3.28 -18.49
C THR A 460 -14.81 4.51 -17.91
N ALA A 461 -15.35 5.38 -18.78
CA ALA A 461 -16.14 6.52 -18.33
C ALA A 461 -17.36 6.05 -17.51
N TYR A 462 -17.54 6.64 -16.32
CA TYR A 462 -18.68 6.41 -15.44
C TYR A 462 -19.65 7.59 -15.49
N ASN A 463 -19.24 8.75 -14.94
CA ASN A 463 -19.98 10.00 -15.03
C ASN A 463 -19.03 11.18 -15.27
N THR A 464 -18.86 11.55 -16.54
CA THR A 464 -17.92 12.61 -16.95
C THR A 464 -18.49 14.03 -16.82
N THR A 465 -19.64 14.21 -16.16
CA THR A 465 -20.24 15.53 -15.96
C THR A 465 -19.36 16.37 -15.03
N GLY A 466 -18.82 17.47 -15.54
CA GLY A 466 -17.94 18.36 -14.77
C GLY A 466 -16.50 17.84 -14.62
N CYS A 467 -16.14 16.79 -15.34
CA CYS A 467 -14.80 16.20 -15.30
C CYS A 467 -13.85 16.90 -16.27
N ALA A 468 -12.57 16.87 -15.94
CA ALA A 468 -11.49 17.29 -16.83
C ALA A 468 -11.32 16.28 -17.99
N ALA A 469 -10.41 16.59 -18.91
CA ALA A 469 -10.08 15.68 -20.01
C ALA A 469 -9.49 14.36 -19.46
N ALA A 470 -9.79 13.22 -20.08
CA ALA A 470 -9.33 11.90 -19.64
C ALA A 470 -7.81 11.84 -19.35
N SER A 471 -7.01 12.57 -20.13
CA SER A 471 -5.54 12.62 -20.02
C SER A 471 -5.02 13.31 -18.75
N THR A 472 -5.88 13.94 -17.95
CA THR A 472 -5.48 14.57 -16.67
C THR A 472 -5.63 13.63 -15.48
N TYR A 473 -6.14 12.42 -15.70
CA TYR A 473 -6.32 11.41 -14.67
C TYR A 473 -5.23 10.34 -14.77
N ASP A 474 -4.83 9.82 -13.61
CA ASP A 474 -3.95 8.68 -13.48
C ASP A 474 -4.76 7.40 -13.65
N ALA A 475 -4.48 6.63 -14.69
CA ALA A 475 -5.15 5.35 -14.93
C ALA A 475 -4.65 4.29 -13.94
N PRO A 476 -5.51 3.32 -13.56
CA PRO A 476 -5.08 2.22 -12.70
C PRO A 476 -4.02 1.37 -13.39
N LEU A 477 -3.10 0.84 -12.60
CA LEU A 477 -2.08 -0.10 -13.06
C LEU A 477 -2.75 -1.39 -13.57
N TYR A 478 -3.78 -1.85 -12.85
CA TYR A 478 -4.56 -3.01 -13.24
C TYR A 478 -6.03 -2.80 -12.90
N ALA A 479 -6.91 -3.06 -13.86
CA ALA A 479 -8.35 -3.07 -13.66
C ALA A 479 -8.92 -4.39 -14.18
N TYR A 480 -9.86 -4.99 -13.44
CA TYR A 480 -10.51 -6.23 -13.83
C TYR A 480 -12.03 -6.14 -13.70
N ASP A 481 -12.71 -6.79 -14.64
CA ASP A 481 -14.17 -6.79 -14.74
C ASP A 481 -14.78 -7.80 -13.76
N ARG A 482 -15.92 -7.41 -13.16
CA ARG A 482 -16.60 -8.18 -12.11
C ARG A 482 -17.41 -9.38 -12.61
N SER A 483 -17.52 -9.60 -13.92
CA SER A 483 -18.36 -10.67 -14.50
C SER A 483 -17.94 -12.09 -14.15
N GLN A 484 -16.75 -12.30 -13.57
CA GLN A 484 -16.23 -13.62 -13.21
C GLN A 484 -16.47 -14.00 -11.73
N GLY A 485 -17.40 -13.33 -11.06
CA GLY A 485 -17.72 -13.56 -9.64
C GLY A 485 -16.89 -12.73 -8.67
N ASP A 486 -16.21 -11.70 -9.17
CA ASP A 486 -15.52 -10.66 -8.40
C ASP A 486 -16.53 -9.59 -7.95
N CYS A 487 -16.29 -8.95 -6.81
CA CYS A 487 -17.19 -7.91 -6.30
C CYS A 487 -16.55 -6.80 -5.46
N SER A 488 -15.35 -7.00 -4.93
CA SER A 488 -14.70 -6.06 -4.04
C SER A 488 -13.24 -6.46 -3.85
N LEU A 489 -12.35 -5.68 -4.45
CA LEU A 489 -10.92 -5.88 -4.30
C LEU A 489 -10.48 -5.80 -2.84
N THR A 490 -9.65 -6.75 -2.44
CA THR A 490 -8.87 -6.72 -1.20
C THR A 490 -7.39 -6.69 -1.56
N ALA A 491 -6.80 -5.51 -1.54
CA ALA A 491 -5.37 -5.33 -1.75
C ALA A 491 -4.55 -5.81 -0.54
N GLY A 492 -3.32 -6.23 -0.82
CA GLY A 492 -2.37 -6.67 0.20
C GLY A 492 -1.02 -5.98 0.06
N TYR A 493 0.03 -6.78 -0.02
CA TYR A 493 1.42 -6.33 0.10
C TYR A 493 2.29 -6.96 -0.98
N VAL A 494 3.38 -6.27 -1.33
CA VAL A 494 4.49 -6.90 -2.05
C VAL A 494 5.19 -7.86 -1.08
N TYR A 495 5.31 -9.14 -1.44
CA TYR A 495 6.01 -10.10 -0.61
C TYR A 495 7.51 -9.78 -0.60
N ARG A 496 8.04 -9.53 0.61
CA ARG A 496 9.46 -9.25 0.89
C ARG A 496 10.05 -10.19 1.95
N GLY A 497 9.35 -11.28 2.24
CA GLY A 497 9.80 -12.35 3.13
C GLY A 497 10.98 -13.14 2.56
N SER A 498 11.64 -13.89 3.44
CA SER A 498 12.81 -14.70 3.09
C SER A 498 12.51 -16.20 3.09
N ALA A 499 11.41 -16.63 3.71
CA ALA A 499 11.05 -18.04 3.79
C ALA A 499 10.60 -18.62 2.44
N PHE A 500 10.03 -17.79 1.56
CA PHE A 500 9.52 -18.19 0.26
C PHE A 500 10.06 -17.29 -0.87
N PRO A 501 11.34 -17.45 -1.27
CA PRO A 501 11.97 -16.57 -2.26
C PRO A 501 11.24 -16.47 -3.61
N ALA A 502 10.51 -17.51 -4.01
CA ALA A 502 9.72 -17.53 -5.25
C ALA A 502 8.55 -16.51 -5.26
N LEU A 503 8.12 -16.03 -4.09
CA LEU A 503 7.07 -15.02 -3.96
C LEU A 503 7.64 -13.58 -4.02
N ASN A 504 8.95 -13.41 -3.97
CA ASN A 504 9.56 -12.09 -3.78
C ASN A 504 9.30 -11.13 -4.94
N GLY A 505 8.84 -9.92 -4.60
CA GLY A 505 8.49 -8.88 -5.56
C GLY A 505 7.11 -9.05 -6.21
N HIS A 506 6.30 -10.00 -5.76
CA HIS A 506 4.92 -10.15 -6.18
C HIS A 506 3.99 -9.37 -5.25
N PHE A 507 3.15 -8.49 -5.80
CA PHE A 507 2.09 -7.80 -5.07
C PHE A 507 0.88 -8.71 -4.92
N PHE A 508 0.54 -9.13 -3.70
CA PHE A 508 -0.59 -10.01 -3.43
C PHE A 508 -1.88 -9.24 -3.19
N PHE A 509 -2.96 -9.76 -3.75
CA PHE A 509 -4.32 -9.26 -3.57
C PHE A 509 -5.35 -10.38 -3.73
N SER A 510 -6.61 -10.08 -3.48
CA SER A 510 -7.74 -10.99 -3.64
C SER A 510 -9.01 -10.20 -3.93
N ASP A 511 -10.13 -10.90 -4.08
CA ASP A 511 -11.46 -10.31 -4.14
C ASP A 511 -12.34 -10.93 -3.06
N PHE A 512 -13.07 -10.10 -2.33
CA PHE A 512 -13.87 -10.50 -1.18
C PHE A 512 -14.96 -11.54 -1.51
N CYS A 513 -15.48 -11.55 -2.74
CA CYS A 513 -16.54 -12.46 -3.17
C CYS A 513 -16.03 -13.79 -3.71
N ASN A 514 -14.73 -13.94 -3.91
CA ASN A 514 -14.16 -15.23 -4.28
C ASN A 514 -13.00 -15.64 -3.36
N SER A 515 -12.57 -16.88 -3.53
CA SER A 515 -11.51 -17.46 -2.69
C SER A 515 -10.18 -17.52 -3.43
N GLN A 516 -9.99 -16.68 -4.45
CA GLN A 516 -8.74 -16.65 -5.20
C GLN A 516 -7.72 -15.78 -4.48
N ILE A 517 -6.50 -16.29 -4.32
CA ILE A 517 -5.36 -15.42 -4.05
C ILE A 517 -4.73 -15.08 -5.40
N ARG A 518 -4.45 -13.81 -5.62
CA ARG A 518 -3.86 -13.30 -6.86
C ARG A 518 -2.55 -12.57 -6.55
N SER A 519 -1.69 -12.46 -7.55
CA SER A 519 -0.55 -11.57 -7.49
C SER A 519 -0.29 -10.84 -8.80
N ILE A 520 0.24 -9.62 -8.70
CA ILE A 520 0.81 -8.86 -9.81
C ILE A 520 2.34 -8.94 -9.73
N SER A 521 2.96 -9.07 -10.89
CA SER A 521 4.40 -9.08 -11.10
C SER A 521 4.76 -8.40 -12.42
N GLY A 522 6.04 -8.17 -12.69
CA GLY A 522 6.50 -7.50 -13.92
C GLY A 522 6.61 -5.98 -13.76
N ALA A 523 7.01 -5.31 -14.85
CA ALA A 523 7.12 -3.85 -14.88
C ALA A 523 5.73 -3.20 -14.98
N PRO A 524 5.54 -1.95 -14.53
CA PRO A 524 4.22 -1.31 -14.55
C PRO A 524 3.55 -1.24 -15.93
N ASP A 525 4.33 -1.19 -17.01
CA ASP A 525 3.87 -1.19 -18.40
C ASP A 525 3.59 -2.60 -18.96
N ASN A 526 3.95 -3.65 -18.20
CA ASN A 526 3.76 -5.05 -18.57
C ASN A 526 3.51 -5.92 -17.34
N VAL A 527 2.38 -5.70 -16.69
CA VAL A 527 1.96 -6.48 -15.52
C VAL A 527 1.54 -7.89 -15.91
N VAL A 528 1.96 -8.85 -15.09
CA VAL A 528 1.59 -10.26 -15.18
C VAL A 528 0.79 -10.62 -13.93
N VAL A 529 -0.45 -11.05 -14.13
CA VAL A 529 -1.36 -11.48 -13.07
C VAL A 529 -1.35 -12.99 -12.97
N THR A 530 -1.12 -13.52 -11.76
CA THR A 530 -1.25 -14.94 -11.44
C THR A 530 -2.36 -15.13 -10.43
N ALA A 531 -3.16 -16.19 -10.59
CA ALA A 531 -4.26 -16.51 -9.70
C ALA A 531 -4.19 -17.98 -9.24
N TRP A 532 -4.39 -18.20 -7.94
CA TRP A 532 -4.51 -19.50 -7.33
C TRP A 532 -5.92 -19.68 -6.76
N ASN A 533 -6.61 -20.71 -7.23
CA ASN A 533 -7.95 -21.06 -6.76
C ASN A 533 -7.85 -21.93 -5.52
N TYR A 534 -8.53 -21.52 -4.44
CA TYR A 534 -8.74 -22.36 -3.27
C TYR A 534 -10.21 -22.74 -3.17
N ALA A 535 -10.47 -24.02 -2.86
CA ALA A 535 -11.75 -24.36 -2.29
C ALA A 535 -11.84 -23.62 -0.96
N ALA A 536 -12.77 -22.65 -0.87
CA ALA A 536 -13.10 -21.90 0.33
C ALA A 536 -12.86 -22.76 1.60
N PRO A 537 -11.85 -22.47 2.45
CA PRO A 537 -11.71 -23.15 3.73
C PRO A 537 -12.96 -22.88 4.60
N GLY A 538 -13.91 -23.80 4.52
CA GLY A 538 -15.25 -23.58 5.06
C GLY A 538 -16.12 -22.76 4.11
N ASN A 539 -17.38 -23.16 4.01
CA ASN A 539 -18.49 -22.41 3.46
C ASN A 539 -18.46 -20.94 3.93
N ASN A 540 -18.11 -20.01 3.03
CA ASN A 540 -17.96 -18.54 3.19
C ASN A 540 -16.52 -18.02 3.39
N SER A 541 -15.64 -18.24 2.42
CA SER A 541 -14.25 -17.75 2.47
C SER A 541 -14.09 -16.39 1.78
N SER A 542 -14.48 -15.32 2.48
CA SER A 542 -14.26 -13.93 2.06
C SER A 542 -12.96 -13.38 2.65
N PRO A 543 -11.87 -13.26 1.85
CA PRO A 543 -10.64 -12.63 2.30
C PRO A 543 -10.90 -11.14 2.52
N ALA A 544 -10.73 -10.69 3.76
CA ALA A 544 -11.08 -9.33 4.18
C ALA A 544 -9.86 -8.41 4.23
N SER A 545 -8.66 -8.95 4.46
CA SER A 545 -7.42 -8.18 4.45
C SER A 545 -6.21 -9.10 4.32
N PHE A 546 -5.07 -8.50 4.00
CA PHE A 546 -3.76 -9.10 4.18
C PHE A 546 -3.04 -8.43 5.35
N GLY A 547 -1.92 -9.01 5.76
CA GLY A 547 -0.91 -8.38 6.60
C GLY A 547 0.45 -9.02 6.40
N GLN A 548 1.45 -8.41 7.00
CA GLN A 548 2.82 -8.91 6.98
C GLN A 548 3.41 -8.93 8.39
N ASP A 549 4.25 -9.92 8.67
CA ASP A 549 5.08 -9.91 9.87
C ASP A 549 6.34 -9.05 9.67
N GLN A 550 7.10 -8.88 10.76
CA GLN A 550 8.36 -8.12 10.79
C GLN A 550 9.40 -8.64 9.77
N ASN A 551 9.33 -9.92 9.41
CA ASN A 551 10.22 -10.53 8.42
C ASN A 551 9.72 -10.40 6.98
N GLY A 552 8.52 -9.83 6.76
CA GLY A 552 7.91 -9.68 5.44
C GLY A 552 7.17 -10.91 4.94
N GLU A 553 6.90 -11.90 5.81
CA GLU A 553 6.02 -13.02 5.46
C GLU A 553 4.57 -12.56 5.46
N LEU A 554 3.78 -13.04 4.50
CA LEU A 554 2.41 -12.56 4.29
C LEU A 554 1.35 -13.49 4.87
N TYR A 555 0.29 -12.87 5.36
CA TYR A 555 -0.87 -13.49 5.95
C TYR A 555 -2.15 -12.95 5.28
N VAL A 556 -3.19 -13.77 5.24
CA VAL A 556 -4.53 -13.38 4.79
C VAL A 556 -5.53 -13.61 5.93
N ALA A 557 -6.35 -12.60 6.20
CA ALA A 557 -7.48 -12.67 7.11
C ALA A 557 -8.75 -13.00 6.33
N TYR A 558 -9.48 -14.01 6.76
CA TYR A 558 -10.82 -14.29 6.28
C TYR A 558 -11.84 -13.75 7.27
N LEU A 559 -12.91 -13.12 6.77
CA LEU A 559 -13.94 -12.51 7.59
C LEU A 559 -14.63 -13.51 8.55
N THR A 560 -14.58 -14.80 8.21
CA THR A 560 -15.04 -15.92 9.05
C THR A 560 -14.19 -16.20 10.28
N GLY A 561 -13.05 -15.53 10.44
CA GLY A 561 -12.24 -15.58 11.65
C GLY A 561 -10.94 -16.38 11.56
N GLY A 562 -10.53 -16.81 10.36
CA GLY A 562 -9.29 -17.55 10.15
C GLY A 562 -8.17 -16.65 9.63
N ILE A 563 -6.96 -16.83 10.17
CA ILE A 563 -5.72 -16.25 9.63
C ILE A 563 -4.88 -17.36 9.02
N TYR A 564 -4.39 -17.15 7.80
CA TYR A 564 -3.57 -18.11 7.08
C TYR A 564 -2.29 -17.46 6.59
N ARG A 565 -1.16 -18.16 6.70
CA ARG A 565 0.11 -17.76 6.09
C ARG A 565 0.15 -18.17 4.63
N ILE A 566 0.65 -17.30 3.79
CA ILE A 566 0.87 -17.54 2.36
C ILE A 566 2.24 -18.19 2.17
N GLU A 567 2.26 -19.38 1.57
CA GLU A 567 3.47 -20.18 1.37
C GLU A 567 3.63 -20.58 -0.09
N SER A 568 4.85 -20.50 -0.62
CA SER A 568 5.18 -21.21 -1.86
C SER A 568 5.51 -22.67 -1.56
N VAL A 569 5.04 -23.59 -2.40
CA VAL A 569 5.51 -24.98 -2.37
C VAL A 569 6.48 -25.19 -3.52
N SER A 570 7.71 -25.61 -3.20
CA SER A 570 8.69 -25.98 -4.22
C SER A 570 8.21 -27.26 -4.91
N ALA A 571 7.72 -27.15 -6.14
CA ALA A 571 7.46 -28.31 -6.96
C ALA A 571 8.80 -28.94 -7.35
N ASN A 572 9.01 -30.22 -7.00
CA ASN A 572 9.92 -31.07 -7.77
C ASN A 572 9.26 -31.33 -9.15
N THR A 573 9.38 -30.36 -10.09
CA THR A 573 9.11 -30.43 -11.55
C THR A 573 7.65 -30.60 -12.02
N PRO A 574 7.22 -30.17 -13.25
CA PRO A 574 7.62 -29.06 -14.13
C PRO A 574 6.59 -27.90 -14.18
N THR A 575 6.99 -26.83 -14.87
CA THR A 575 6.36 -25.52 -15.14
C THR A 575 4.83 -25.50 -15.38
N PRO A 576 4.10 -24.52 -14.82
CA PRO A 576 2.69 -24.31 -15.12
C PRO A 576 2.50 -23.80 -16.56
N THR A 577 1.52 -24.37 -17.26
CA THR A 577 1.02 -23.88 -18.56
C THR A 577 -0.17 -22.96 -18.29
N ASN A 578 0.08 -21.65 -18.29
CA ASN A 578 -0.83 -20.58 -18.75
C ASN A 578 -0.25 -19.22 -18.35
N THR A 579 0.65 -18.70 -19.18
CA THR A 579 0.99 -17.28 -19.20
C THR A 579 0.00 -16.60 -20.15
N VAL A 580 -0.93 -15.81 -19.64
CA VAL A 580 -1.71 -14.91 -20.49
C VAL A 580 -0.86 -13.65 -20.70
N ALA A 581 -0.35 -13.46 -21.92
CA ALA A 581 0.24 -12.20 -22.33
C ALA A 581 -0.88 -11.21 -22.69
N PRO A 582 -0.95 -10.01 -22.10
CA PRO A 582 -1.89 -9.00 -22.55
C PRO A 582 -1.48 -8.40 -23.90
N THR A 583 -2.42 -8.31 -24.82
CA THR A 583 -2.32 -7.54 -26.07
C THR A 583 -2.64 -6.07 -25.79
N ASN A 584 -1.64 -5.28 -25.40
CA ASN A 584 -1.77 -3.83 -25.39
C ASN A 584 -0.79 -3.20 -26.40
N THR A 585 -1.38 -2.52 -27.37
CA THR A 585 -0.66 -1.65 -28.31
C THR A 585 -0.28 -0.37 -27.57
N PRO A 586 0.97 0.12 -27.64
CA PRO A 586 1.36 1.36 -26.98
C PRO A 586 0.50 2.54 -27.42
N ALA A 587 0.11 3.40 -26.47
CA ALA A 587 -0.29 4.76 -26.79
C ALA A 587 0.90 5.51 -27.43
N PRO A 588 0.67 6.38 -28.42
CA PRO A 588 1.75 6.97 -29.21
C PRO A 588 2.58 7.93 -28.35
N THR A 589 3.84 7.55 -28.09
CA THR A 589 4.87 8.47 -27.60
C THR A 589 5.27 9.42 -28.73
N ASN A 590 4.85 10.68 -28.66
CA ASN A 590 5.40 11.75 -29.48
C ASN A 590 6.77 12.19 -28.90
N THR A 591 7.81 11.44 -29.22
CA THR A 591 9.19 11.89 -29.08
C THR A 591 9.79 12.06 -30.46
N SER A 592 9.70 13.28 -31.00
CA SER A 592 10.42 13.68 -32.20
C SER A 592 11.89 13.89 -31.84
N THR A 593 12.71 12.87 -32.07
CA THR A 593 14.17 13.04 -32.24
C THR A 593 14.60 12.37 -33.54
N VAL A 594 14.91 13.20 -34.52
CA VAL A 594 15.48 12.82 -35.81
C VAL A 594 16.94 12.41 -35.61
N GLN A 595 17.31 11.19 -36.01
CA GLN A 595 18.61 10.94 -36.65
C GLN A 595 18.56 9.66 -37.51
N PRO A 596 19.13 9.65 -38.75
CA PRO A 596 18.97 8.56 -39.69
C PRO A 596 20.11 7.53 -39.56
N THR A 597 19.89 6.32 -40.07
CA THR A 597 20.69 5.63 -41.12
C THR A 597 20.50 4.11 -41.03
N ALA A 598 20.21 3.48 -42.17
CA ALA A 598 20.88 2.28 -42.71
C ALA A 598 19.91 1.33 -43.43
N THR A 599 19.94 1.50 -44.74
CA THR A 599 19.42 0.67 -45.82
C THR A 599 19.88 -0.78 -45.72
N HIS A 600 18.98 -1.75 -45.90
CA HIS A 600 19.29 -3.02 -46.55
C HIS A 600 18.09 -3.53 -47.36
N THR A 601 18.24 -3.46 -48.68
CA THR A 601 17.41 -4.11 -49.71
C THR A 601 17.71 -5.61 -49.74
N PRO A 602 16.74 -6.48 -50.10
CA PRO A 602 16.86 -7.11 -51.42
C PRO A 602 15.54 -7.29 -52.19
N THR A 603 15.57 -6.74 -53.41
CA THR A 603 15.18 -7.29 -54.72
C THR A 603 14.18 -8.44 -54.84
N ALA A 604 13.13 -8.21 -55.65
CA ALA A 604 12.57 -9.23 -56.55
C ALA A 604 12.13 -8.58 -57.89
N THR A 605 12.45 -9.29 -58.97
CA THR A 605 12.47 -8.89 -60.37
C THR A 605 11.09 -8.90 -61.01
N SER A 606 10.86 -8.02 -61.99
CA SER A 606 9.65 -7.91 -62.81
C SER A 606 9.74 -8.68 -64.13
N THR A 607 8.59 -9.11 -64.67
CA THR A 607 8.33 -9.14 -66.11
C THR A 607 6.83 -8.93 -66.38
N ALA A 608 6.54 -8.03 -67.31
CA ALA A 608 5.21 -7.61 -67.75
C ALA A 608 4.83 -8.23 -69.10
N THR A 609 3.53 -8.36 -69.42
CA THR A 609 2.83 -7.59 -70.50
C THR A 609 1.39 -8.09 -70.80
N ASN A 610 0.47 -7.12 -70.80
CA ASN A 610 -0.79 -6.87 -71.57
C ASN A 610 -1.34 -7.96 -72.53
N THR A 611 -2.65 -8.13 -72.77
CA THR A 611 -3.66 -7.12 -73.19
C THR A 611 -5.09 -7.73 -73.26
N ALA A 612 -6.12 -6.87 -73.17
CA ALA A 612 -7.50 -6.97 -73.68
C ALA A 612 -8.63 -7.56 -72.79
N ALA A 613 -9.63 -6.71 -72.53
CA ALA A 613 -11.02 -6.99 -72.13
C ALA A 613 -11.94 -6.48 -73.28
N PRO A 614 -13.29 -6.66 -73.29
CA PRO A 614 -14.18 -7.29 -72.30
C PRO A 614 -15.27 -8.24 -72.90
N THR A 615 -15.88 -9.11 -72.08
CA THR A 615 -17.33 -9.11 -71.73
C THR A 615 -17.79 -10.41 -71.06
N SER A 616 -18.43 -10.20 -69.90
CA SER A 616 -19.45 -10.98 -69.18
C SER A 616 -19.30 -12.47 -68.84
N THR A 617 -19.58 -12.72 -67.55
CA THR A 617 -20.08 -13.93 -66.88
C THR A 617 -19.08 -15.07 -66.61
N ALA A 618 -18.61 -15.14 -65.36
CA ALA A 618 -18.04 -16.34 -64.73
C ALA A 618 -18.68 -16.50 -63.33
N THR A 619 -19.31 -17.61 -62.94
CA THR A 619 -18.83 -18.99 -62.74
C THR A 619 -17.74 -19.13 -61.68
N SER A 620 -18.07 -19.99 -60.69
CA SER A 620 -17.20 -20.84 -59.85
C SER A 620 -15.80 -20.32 -59.54
N ALA A 621 -15.61 -19.90 -58.29
CA ALA A 621 -14.31 -19.46 -57.78
C ALA A 621 -13.27 -20.62 -57.75
N PRO A 622 -12.02 -20.35 -58.17
CA PRO A 622 -10.86 -21.26 -58.11
C PRO A 622 -10.32 -21.41 -56.67
N PRO A 623 -9.44 -22.41 -56.40
CA PRO A 623 -9.02 -22.75 -55.04
C PRO A 623 -8.30 -21.59 -54.36
N THR A 624 -8.78 -21.24 -53.16
CA THR A 624 -8.16 -20.26 -52.27
C THR A 624 -6.77 -20.73 -51.85
N PRO A 625 -5.72 -19.88 -51.93
CA PRO A 625 -4.42 -20.21 -51.39
C PRO A 625 -4.55 -20.47 -49.88
N THR A 626 -4.16 -21.66 -49.44
CA THR A 626 -4.07 -22.00 -48.03
C THR A 626 -2.90 -21.22 -47.43
N LEU A 627 -3.20 -20.06 -46.86
CA LEU A 627 -2.30 -19.42 -45.89
C LEU A 627 -2.48 -20.19 -44.59
N THR A 628 -1.48 -20.98 -44.20
CA THR A 628 -1.40 -21.53 -42.85
C THR A 628 -1.04 -20.37 -41.92
N PRO A 629 -1.92 -19.94 -41.00
CA PRO A 629 -1.55 -18.91 -40.03
C PRO A 629 -0.50 -19.51 -39.08
N THR A 630 0.73 -19.01 -39.14
CA THR A 630 1.81 -19.40 -38.21
C THR A 630 1.73 -18.68 -36.86
N ALA A 631 0.60 -18.06 -36.53
CA ALA A 631 0.33 -17.48 -35.24
C ALA A 631 -1.17 -17.58 -34.93
N THR A 632 -1.52 -18.38 -33.94
CA THR A 632 -2.85 -18.35 -33.30
C THR A 632 -2.92 -17.08 -32.46
N PRO A 633 -3.80 -16.10 -32.74
CA PRO A 633 -3.98 -14.97 -31.85
C PRO A 633 -4.75 -15.44 -30.61
N THR A 634 -4.02 -15.67 -29.52
CA THR A 634 -4.61 -15.80 -28.18
C THR A 634 -4.99 -14.41 -27.68
N GLY A 635 -6.29 -14.06 -27.71
CA GLY A 635 -6.81 -12.92 -26.94
C GLY A 635 -7.75 -11.90 -27.62
N ALA A 636 -8.54 -12.25 -28.64
CA ALA A 636 -9.61 -11.35 -29.12
C ALA A 636 -10.94 -11.64 -28.42
N ILE A 637 -11.51 -10.65 -27.72
CA ILE A 637 -12.89 -10.70 -27.19
C ILE A 637 -13.85 -10.24 -28.30
N LEU A 638 -14.81 -11.09 -28.65
CA LEU A 638 -15.84 -10.83 -29.66
C LEU A 638 -17.10 -10.28 -28.97
N ARG A 639 -17.59 -9.11 -29.37
CA ARG A 639 -18.90 -8.59 -28.92
C ARG A 639 -20.00 -9.08 -29.85
N VAL A 640 -21.05 -9.67 -29.28
CA VAL A 640 -22.26 -10.10 -29.99
C VAL A 640 -23.41 -9.17 -29.59
N GLY A 641 -24.08 -8.53 -30.56
CA GLY A 641 -25.21 -7.63 -30.29
C GLY A 641 -26.44 -8.35 -29.71
N SER A 642 -27.33 -7.62 -29.02
CA SER A 642 -28.61 -8.14 -28.53
C SER A 642 -29.73 -7.97 -29.57
N THR A 643 -30.64 -8.93 -29.66
CA THR A 643 -31.85 -8.84 -30.53
C THR A 643 -33.04 -9.49 -29.82
N ALA A 644 -34.17 -8.79 -29.77
CA ALA A 644 -35.42 -9.29 -29.20
C ALA A 644 -36.11 -10.22 -30.20
N VAL A 645 -36.66 -11.36 -29.74
CA VAL A 645 -37.32 -12.33 -30.62
C VAL A 645 -38.62 -12.88 -30.03
N ALA A 646 -39.60 -13.11 -30.90
CA ALA A 646 -40.91 -13.65 -30.53
C ALA A 646 -40.85 -15.18 -30.30
N PRO A 647 -41.71 -15.76 -29.42
CA PRO A 647 -41.71 -17.19 -29.14
C PRO A 647 -42.09 -18.06 -30.35
N GLY A 648 -41.37 -19.17 -30.57
CA GLY A 648 -41.82 -20.29 -31.43
C GLY A 648 -41.31 -20.35 -32.87
N SER A 649 -40.24 -19.63 -33.22
CA SER A 649 -39.60 -19.72 -34.56
C SER A 649 -38.15 -20.20 -34.45
N ALA A 650 -37.66 -20.98 -35.42
CA ALA A 650 -36.23 -21.22 -35.61
C ALA A 650 -35.58 -19.92 -36.11
N ILE A 651 -34.48 -19.48 -35.49
CA ILE A 651 -33.89 -18.17 -35.76
C ILE A 651 -32.44 -18.37 -36.21
N SER A 652 -32.12 -17.85 -37.39
CA SER A 652 -30.74 -17.62 -37.82
C SER A 652 -30.37 -16.17 -37.46
N LEU A 653 -29.46 -16.00 -36.49
CA LEU A 653 -28.98 -14.69 -36.04
C LEU A 653 -27.67 -14.36 -36.75
N THR A 654 -27.64 -13.26 -37.50
CA THR A 654 -26.40 -12.69 -38.07
C THR A 654 -25.88 -11.60 -37.14
N LEU A 655 -24.81 -11.89 -36.41
CA LEU A 655 -24.28 -11.03 -35.37
C LEU A 655 -23.02 -10.33 -35.87
N PRO A 656 -22.96 -8.98 -35.81
CA PRO A 656 -21.76 -8.24 -36.20
C PRO A 656 -20.66 -8.49 -35.19
N VAL A 657 -19.42 -8.62 -35.68
CA VAL A 657 -18.24 -8.87 -34.87
C VAL A 657 -17.30 -7.66 -34.93
N ASP A 658 -17.03 -7.08 -33.77
CA ASP A 658 -16.06 -5.99 -33.59
C ASP A 658 -14.85 -6.47 -32.75
N LEU A 659 -13.65 -5.99 -33.09
CA LEU A 659 -12.48 -6.09 -32.21
C LEU A 659 -12.47 -4.92 -31.21
N ILE A 660 -12.33 -5.23 -29.93
CA ILE A 660 -12.16 -4.23 -28.86
C ILE A 660 -10.65 -4.10 -28.58
N ASN A 661 -10.18 -2.88 -28.31
CA ASN A 661 -8.76 -2.44 -28.11
C ASN A 661 -8.01 -1.82 -29.30
N LEU A 662 -8.71 -1.23 -30.29
CA LEU A 662 -8.08 -0.32 -31.25
C LEU A 662 -8.80 1.04 -31.29
N PRO A 663 -8.08 2.18 -31.39
CA PRO A 663 -8.68 3.53 -31.42
C PRO A 663 -9.65 3.78 -32.58
N ALA A 664 -9.65 2.91 -33.59
CA ALA A 664 -10.66 2.83 -34.63
C ALA A 664 -10.84 1.35 -35.03
N ALA A 665 -11.89 0.68 -34.54
CA ALA A 665 -12.12 -0.74 -34.80
C ALA A 665 -12.52 -1.00 -36.27
N PRO A 666 -11.82 -1.87 -37.02
CA PRO A 666 -12.34 -2.41 -38.28
C PRO A 666 -13.37 -3.52 -37.99
N LYS A 667 -14.48 -3.52 -38.75
CA LYS A 667 -15.51 -4.56 -38.66
C LYS A 667 -15.03 -5.85 -39.33
N LEU A 668 -14.90 -6.94 -38.57
CA LEU A 668 -14.54 -8.26 -39.10
C LEU A 668 -15.80 -9.06 -39.41
N GLY A 669 -16.56 -8.64 -40.43
CA GLY A 669 -17.70 -9.42 -40.95
C GLY A 669 -18.78 -9.74 -39.90
N ALA A 670 -19.58 -10.78 -40.17
CA ALA A 670 -20.66 -11.23 -39.28
C ALA A 670 -20.67 -12.76 -39.16
N VAL A 671 -21.04 -13.26 -37.98
CA VAL A 671 -21.19 -14.71 -37.70
C VAL A 671 -22.68 -15.05 -37.70
N THR A 672 -23.05 -16.16 -38.34
CA THR A 672 -24.44 -16.67 -38.28
C THR A 672 -24.52 -17.80 -37.25
N VAL A 673 -25.40 -17.67 -36.26
CA VAL A 673 -25.67 -18.70 -35.25
C VAL A 673 -27.13 -19.13 -35.37
N GLU A 674 -27.38 -20.44 -35.46
CA GLU A 674 -28.71 -21.03 -35.37
C GLU A 674 -28.93 -21.61 -33.97
N ILE A 675 -29.97 -21.15 -33.28
CA ILE A 675 -30.34 -21.62 -31.95
C ILE A 675 -31.73 -22.26 -32.02
N ALA A 676 -31.82 -23.54 -31.65
CA ALA A 676 -33.08 -24.24 -31.43
C ALA A 676 -33.35 -24.32 -29.92
N TYR A 677 -34.54 -23.90 -29.47
CA TYR A 677 -34.98 -24.04 -28.08
C TYR A 677 -36.40 -24.60 -28.01
N ASP A 678 -36.73 -25.32 -26.93
CA ASP A 678 -38.07 -25.85 -26.69
C ASP A 678 -38.92 -24.82 -25.93
N ALA A 679 -39.93 -24.27 -26.62
CA ALA A 679 -40.82 -23.26 -26.06
C ALA A 679 -41.69 -23.78 -24.89
N ALA A 680 -41.87 -25.09 -24.75
CA ALA A 680 -42.67 -25.68 -23.68
C ALA A 680 -41.94 -25.73 -22.32
N ALA A 681 -40.61 -25.54 -22.30
CA ALA A 681 -39.79 -25.60 -21.09
C ALA A 681 -39.67 -24.25 -20.35
N LEU A 682 -40.23 -23.17 -20.89
CA LEU A 682 -40.21 -21.84 -20.28
C LEU A 682 -41.44 -21.65 -19.36
N THR A 683 -41.32 -21.98 -18.08
CA THR A 683 -42.31 -21.60 -17.07
C THR A 683 -42.01 -20.22 -16.53
N ALA A 684 -42.93 -19.27 -16.73
CA ALA A 684 -42.90 -17.96 -16.07
C ALA A 684 -43.04 -18.18 -14.55
N THR A 685 -42.01 -17.81 -13.79
CA THR A 685 -42.06 -17.82 -12.32
C THR A 685 -42.16 -16.36 -11.88
N ASP A 686 -43.26 -16.00 -11.20
CA ASP A 686 -43.48 -14.64 -10.68
C ASP A 686 -42.43 -14.27 -9.60
N CYS A 687 -41.95 -13.01 -9.57
CA CYS A 687 -41.01 -12.51 -8.55
C CYS A 687 -41.69 -12.65 -7.15
N VAL A 688 -41.27 -13.61 -6.32
CA VAL A 688 -41.69 -13.71 -4.90
C VAL A 688 -40.53 -13.27 -4.01
N GLU A 689 -40.76 -12.30 -3.13
CA GLU A 689 -39.83 -11.86 -2.08
C GLU A 689 -39.44 -13.05 -1.18
N ALA A 690 -38.20 -13.51 -1.29
CA ALA A 690 -37.63 -14.47 -0.36
C ALA A 690 -36.98 -13.72 0.82
N ALA A 691 -37.54 -13.93 2.00
CA ALA A 691 -36.97 -13.49 3.27
C ALA A 691 -35.66 -14.23 3.59
N GLN A 692 -34.69 -13.47 4.11
CA GLN A 692 -33.49 -13.88 4.88
C GLN A 692 -32.44 -14.77 4.17
N GLY A 693 -31.25 -14.20 3.90
CA GLY A 693 -29.98 -14.93 4.05
C GLY A 693 -29.07 -15.12 2.84
N ALA A 694 -29.33 -14.54 1.67
CA ALA A 694 -28.42 -14.60 0.52
C ALA A 694 -28.26 -13.22 -0.12
N PHE A 695 -27.02 -12.83 -0.43
CA PHE A 695 -26.70 -11.68 -1.27
C PHE A 695 -27.09 -11.99 -2.71
N ASP A 696 -28.39 -11.95 -3.00
CA ASP A 696 -28.91 -11.98 -4.36
C ASP A 696 -30.09 -11.01 -4.46
N THR A 697 -29.75 -9.72 -4.48
CA THR A 697 -30.68 -8.67 -4.94
C THR A 697 -30.04 -7.94 -6.11
N LEU A 698 -29.91 -8.64 -7.23
CA LEU A 698 -29.76 -8.03 -8.54
C LEU A 698 -31.03 -8.31 -9.37
N LEU A 699 -31.75 -7.24 -9.72
CA LEU A 699 -32.58 -7.11 -10.94
C LEU A 699 -33.98 -7.79 -11.00
N CYS A 700 -35.04 -7.15 -10.46
CA CYS A 700 -36.31 -7.05 -11.22
C CYS A 700 -36.39 -5.57 -11.70
N ASN A 701 -35.73 -5.23 -12.83
CA ASN A 701 -35.99 -3.99 -13.57
C ASN A 701 -37.19 -4.25 -14.49
N ILE A 702 -38.24 -3.42 -14.41
CA ILE A 702 -39.53 -3.60 -15.11
C ILE A 702 -39.38 -3.57 -16.66
N ALA A 703 -38.19 -3.23 -17.18
CA ALA A 703 -37.87 -3.18 -18.59
C ALA A 703 -37.37 -4.51 -19.20
N GLU A 704 -37.17 -5.58 -18.41
CA GLU A 704 -36.49 -6.80 -18.88
C GLU A 704 -37.35 -8.08 -18.89
N ALA A 705 -38.67 -7.96 -18.78
CA ALA A 705 -39.57 -9.11 -18.88
C ALA A 705 -39.49 -9.74 -20.28
N GLY A 706 -38.99 -10.98 -20.38
CA GLY A 706 -38.96 -11.79 -21.61
C GLY A 706 -37.60 -11.93 -22.31
N MET A 707 -36.49 -11.49 -21.70
CA MET A 707 -35.15 -11.70 -22.27
C MET A 707 -34.53 -13.04 -21.84
N VAL A 708 -34.08 -13.85 -22.81
CA VAL A 708 -33.24 -15.03 -22.57
C VAL A 708 -31.79 -14.66 -22.86
N ARG A 709 -30.90 -14.83 -21.88
CA ARG A 709 -29.45 -14.69 -22.07
C ARG A 709 -28.86 -16.04 -22.49
N VAL A 710 -28.17 -16.07 -23.62
CA VAL A 710 -27.41 -17.25 -24.08
C VAL A 710 -25.93 -16.91 -24.05
N SER A 711 -25.16 -17.66 -23.27
CA SER A 711 -23.70 -17.58 -23.23
C SER A 711 -23.12 -18.81 -23.94
N ALA A 712 -22.31 -18.63 -24.98
CA ALA A 712 -21.54 -19.73 -25.55
C ALA A 712 -20.29 -19.96 -24.70
N ILE A 713 -20.19 -21.13 -24.07
CA ILE A 713 -18.99 -21.57 -23.33
C ILE A 713 -18.31 -22.66 -24.18
N SER A 714 -17.54 -22.26 -25.17
CA SER A 714 -16.32 -22.92 -25.67
C SER A 714 -15.78 -22.15 -26.87
#